data_AF-A0A940TCE5-F1
#
_entry.id   AF-A0A940TCE5-F1
#
_cell.length_a   1.000
_cell.length_b   1.000
_cell.length_c   1.000
_cell.angle_alpha   90.00
_cell.angle_beta   90.00
_cell.angle_gamma   90.00
#
_symmetry.space_group_name_H-M   'P 1'
#
loop_
_entity.id
_entity.type
_entity.pdbx_description
1 polymer ?
#
loop_
_entity_poly.entity_id
_entity_poly.type
_entity_poly.pdbx_seq_one_letter_code
_entity_poly.pdbx_strand_id
1 'polypeptide(L)'
;MKKLFKWFTSSKDNISEKRYNEIKTGLAILIVFVIAVLAVVIVFTVNTVKDNKGSSSSSSSEITELPSSSKPMVSIPEPPSVADSSSQSDSSENDSEDSSQTDSEEDSSVTDIKPEGISITYNISNSWENGSGTCYQVDMGITNNSPDTVSGWEIKIPVKNVTSVEGWNGTYKIDGDSLVITPADHNKEIFKGGNVTVGFIVTSSGSFEIESAEMNGESITVIKGTVSGDNNQQSQGGNQQNQNGNQNNSEPVDVSQLLERNENAKQGDDWLYVKDNKIVDKDGKEVWLTGVNWFGYNTGTNIFDGLWGSELVSSVEAIADHGFNLIRIPFSAELINQWAAGEYPQANYNQAYNSTLNSMNSLQIFDYVVKLCEDNGIKIMIDIHSAETNASGHVINLWYTDNFTAEEYYSALEWMAERYKDNDTIIAYDLKNEPHGKPFEGDAAAIWNDSKDANNWKYVAEQAAARILAKNPNVLIMVEGIEIYPIDIDKNGDFASTNEKDYYFNWWGGNLRGVKDYPVDLGEYQNKLVYSPHDYGPTVYQQPWFKGDYDYDSLMKDCWGDNWFYIYEDNIAPLLIGEWGGFMKEPNLKWMTCMRELIKKYNLHHTFWCFNANSGDTGGLVLDDFTTWDEEKYEFVKQVLWQQGGKFVGLDHEIPLGDNGITLSDANGL
;
A
#
# COMPACT_ATOMS: atom_id res chain seq x y z
N MET A 1 17.91 -41.44 -13.06
CA MET A 1 16.74 -40.95 -13.83
C MET A 1 15.75 -42.02 -14.35
N LYS A 2 15.84 -43.32 -13.99
CA LYS A 2 14.80 -44.35 -14.29
C LYS A 2 14.19 -45.07 -13.06
N LYS A 3 14.46 -44.59 -11.84
CA LYS A 3 13.72 -44.98 -10.61
C LYS A 3 12.80 -43.88 -10.05
N LEU A 4 12.84 -42.65 -10.59
CA LEU A 4 11.81 -41.62 -10.35
C LEU A 4 10.59 -41.74 -11.30
N PHE A 5 10.65 -42.59 -12.33
CA PHE A 5 9.56 -42.72 -13.31
C PHE A 5 8.58 -43.88 -13.03
N LYS A 6 8.77 -44.63 -11.93
CA LYS A 6 7.89 -45.76 -11.55
C LYS A 6 6.88 -45.44 -10.45
N TRP A 7 6.74 -44.16 -10.07
CA TRP A 7 5.68 -43.69 -9.18
C TRP A 7 4.56 -42.92 -9.90
N PHE A 8 4.75 -42.49 -11.15
CA PHE A 8 3.76 -41.69 -11.89
C PHE A 8 2.90 -42.45 -12.91
N THR A 9 2.97 -43.79 -12.99
CA THR A 9 2.15 -44.56 -13.96
C THR A 9 1.24 -45.62 -13.33
N SER A 10 0.80 -45.43 -12.08
CA SER A 10 -0.34 -46.18 -11.55
C SER A 10 -1.12 -45.40 -10.49
N SER A 11 -1.85 -44.36 -10.92
CA SER A 11 -3.23 -44.11 -10.47
C SER A 11 -3.82 -42.94 -11.26
N LYS A 12 -4.22 -43.21 -12.51
CA LYS A 12 -5.38 -42.52 -13.07
C LYS A 12 -6.58 -43.44 -12.86
N ASP A 13 -7.64 -42.82 -12.36
CA ASP A 13 -9.04 -43.25 -12.32
C ASP A 13 -9.50 -44.11 -11.12
N ASN A 14 -10.10 -43.43 -10.14
CA ASN A 14 -11.55 -43.54 -9.87
C ASN A 14 -11.96 -42.70 -8.65
N ILE A 15 -12.40 -41.46 -8.89
CA ILE A 15 -13.33 -40.80 -7.97
C ILE A 15 -14.65 -41.57 -8.14
N SER A 16 -15.02 -42.39 -7.15
CA SER A 16 -16.27 -43.15 -7.21
C SER A 16 -17.46 -42.20 -7.43
N GLU A 17 -18.43 -42.57 -8.27
CA GLU A 17 -19.70 -41.85 -8.51
C GLU A 17 -20.39 -41.39 -7.21
N LYS A 18 -20.16 -42.10 -6.11
CA LYS A 18 -20.66 -41.78 -4.77
C LYS A 18 -20.13 -40.43 -4.24
N ARG A 19 -18.85 -40.13 -4.45
CA ARG A 19 -18.18 -38.90 -3.97
C ARG A 19 -18.55 -37.68 -4.82
N TYR A 20 -18.79 -37.88 -6.12
CA TYR A 20 -19.31 -36.84 -7.01
C TYR A 20 -20.77 -36.47 -6.67
N ASN A 21 -21.61 -37.46 -6.36
CA ASN A 21 -23.00 -37.21 -5.94
C ASN A 21 -23.12 -36.59 -4.54
N GLU A 22 -22.20 -36.88 -3.62
CA GLU A 22 -22.10 -36.22 -2.31
C GLU A 22 -21.70 -34.75 -2.44
N ILE A 23 -20.72 -34.42 -3.30
CA ILE A 23 -20.33 -33.02 -3.59
C ILE A 23 -21.48 -32.27 -4.27
N LYS A 24 -22.18 -32.90 -5.22
CA LYS A 24 -23.30 -32.27 -5.95
C LYS A 24 -24.50 -32.00 -5.03
N THR A 25 -24.74 -32.89 -4.05
CA THR A 25 -25.80 -32.72 -3.05
C THR A 25 -25.41 -31.68 -1.99
N GLY A 26 -24.13 -31.63 -1.60
CA GLY A 26 -23.59 -30.56 -0.74
C GLY A 26 -23.69 -29.17 -1.37
N LEU A 27 -23.38 -29.05 -2.65
CA LEU A 27 -23.50 -27.79 -3.40
C LEU A 27 -24.97 -27.34 -3.55
N ALA A 28 -25.89 -28.29 -3.78
CA ALA A 28 -27.31 -28.00 -3.86
C ALA A 28 -27.88 -27.52 -2.51
N ILE A 29 -27.45 -28.10 -1.39
CA ILE A 29 -27.84 -27.67 -0.04
C ILE A 29 -27.30 -26.26 0.25
N LEU A 30 -26.05 -25.97 -0.16
CA LEU A 30 -25.45 -24.64 -0.01
C LEU A 30 -26.23 -23.57 -0.79
N ILE A 31 -26.61 -23.87 -2.05
CA ILE A 31 -27.40 -22.96 -2.90
C ILE A 31 -28.78 -22.70 -2.30
N VAL A 32 -29.46 -23.72 -1.76
CA VAL A 32 -30.75 -23.55 -1.08
C VAL A 32 -30.60 -22.70 0.18
N PHE A 33 -29.50 -22.85 0.92
CA PHE A 33 -29.21 -22.05 2.11
C PHE A 33 -28.97 -20.57 1.76
N VAL A 34 -28.20 -20.30 0.70
CA VAL A 34 -27.93 -18.94 0.20
C VAL A 34 -29.22 -18.26 -0.29
N ILE A 35 -30.08 -18.98 -1.02
CA ILE A 35 -31.37 -18.46 -1.48
C ILE A 35 -32.30 -18.16 -0.29
N ALA A 36 -32.32 -19.01 0.74
CA ALA A 36 -33.12 -18.78 1.94
C ALA A 36 -32.64 -17.55 2.74
N VAL A 37 -31.33 -17.36 2.86
CA VAL A 37 -30.73 -16.17 3.51
C VAL A 37 -31.05 -14.89 2.72
N LEU A 38 -30.92 -14.93 1.39
CA LEU A 38 -31.28 -13.79 0.52
C LEU A 38 -32.78 -13.45 0.60
N ALA A 39 -33.66 -14.45 0.69
CA ALA A 39 -35.10 -14.20 0.85
C ALA A 39 -35.43 -13.55 2.21
N VAL A 40 -34.73 -13.91 3.29
CA VAL A 40 -34.89 -13.28 4.61
C VAL A 40 -34.40 -11.83 4.59
N VAL A 41 -33.28 -11.56 3.92
CA VAL A 41 -32.73 -10.20 3.74
C VAL A 41 -33.70 -9.33 2.94
N ILE A 42 -34.28 -9.83 1.84
CA ILE A 42 -35.25 -9.09 1.02
C ILE A 42 -36.53 -8.78 1.81
N VAL A 43 -37.04 -9.72 2.62
CA VAL A 43 -38.22 -9.48 3.48
C VAL A 43 -37.92 -8.43 4.55
N PHE A 44 -36.71 -8.40 5.10
CA PHE A 44 -36.29 -7.35 6.04
C PHE A 44 -36.22 -5.98 5.36
N THR A 45 -35.61 -5.88 4.18
CA THR A 45 -35.43 -4.61 3.44
C THR A 45 -36.77 -4.04 2.94
N VAL A 46 -37.72 -4.90 2.55
CA VAL A 46 -39.05 -4.44 2.09
C VAL A 46 -39.92 -3.95 3.27
N ASN A 47 -39.74 -4.50 4.47
CA ASN A 47 -40.45 -4.03 5.66
C ASN A 47 -39.88 -2.71 6.20
N THR A 48 -38.56 -2.51 6.20
CA THR A 48 -37.94 -1.21 6.60
C THR A 48 -38.26 -0.06 5.64
N VAL A 49 -38.52 -0.33 4.36
CA VAL A 49 -38.91 0.70 3.38
C VAL A 49 -40.41 1.06 3.46
N LYS A 50 -41.26 0.20 4.02
CA LYS A 50 -42.70 0.51 4.23
C LYS A 50 -42.96 1.41 5.43
N ASP A 51 -42.10 1.39 6.45
CA ASP A 51 -42.31 2.16 7.67
C ASP A 51 -41.83 3.62 7.60
N ASN A 52 -41.07 3.99 6.55
CA ASN A 52 -40.51 5.34 6.37
C ASN A 52 -41.19 6.18 5.29
N LYS A 53 -42.53 6.17 5.24
CA LYS A 53 -43.33 7.19 4.55
C LYS A 53 -44.50 7.70 5.42
N GLY A 54 -44.16 8.67 6.27
CA GLY A 54 -44.98 9.85 6.57
C GLY A 54 -46.35 9.69 7.23
N SER A 55 -46.46 10.16 8.49
CA SER A 55 -47.49 11.15 8.88
C SER A 55 -47.23 11.70 10.27
N SER A 56 -47.32 13.02 10.37
CA SER A 56 -47.30 13.86 11.56
C SER A 56 -48.49 13.65 12.52
N SER A 57 -48.23 13.98 13.79
CA SER A 57 -49.10 14.70 14.76
C SER A 57 -49.61 13.98 16.03
N SER A 58 -49.22 14.58 17.15
CA SER A 58 -49.94 14.85 18.41
C SER A 58 -50.22 13.76 19.46
N SER A 59 -49.77 14.12 20.68
CA SER A 59 -50.48 14.08 21.98
C SER A 59 -50.29 12.88 22.94
N SER A 60 -49.56 13.20 24.03
CA SER A 60 -49.84 13.02 25.47
C SER A 60 -50.04 11.66 26.16
N SER A 61 -49.46 11.61 27.37
CA SER A 61 -49.75 10.79 28.60
C SER A 61 -49.38 9.31 28.54
N GLU A 62 -49.00 8.60 29.60
CA GLU A 62 -48.58 8.84 31.00
C GLU A 62 -47.97 7.49 31.46
N ILE A 63 -46.90 7.54 32.26
CA ILE A 63 -46.60 6.73 33.47
C ILE A 63 -46.91 5.22 33.48
N THR A 64 -45.89 4.37 33.75
CA THR A 64 -45.81 3.52 34.96
C THR A 64 -44.52 2.68 35.05
N GLU A 65 -44.14 2.41 36.29
CA GLU A 65 -42.87 1.91 36.86
C GLU A 65 -42.56 0.41 36.63
N LEU A 66 -41.26 0.07 36.52
CA LEU A 66 -40.39 -0.93 37.23
C LEU A 66 -40.99 -2.23 37.86
N PRO A 67 -40.23 -3.28 38.33
CA PRO A 67 -38.76 -3.44 38.44
C PRO A 67 -38.15 -4.88 38.19
N SER A 68 -36.80 -4.89 38.18
CA SER A 68 -35.85 -5.81 38.89
C SER A 68 -35.58 -7.29 38.54
N SER A 69 -34.24 -7.55 38.60
CA SER A 69 -33.51 -8.74 39.10
C SER A 69 -33.47 -9.97 38.18
N SER A 70 -32.38 -10.75 38.06
CA SER A 70 -31.31 -11.10 39.01
C SER A 70 -30.15 -11.84 38.30
N LYS A 71 -28.93 -11.67 38.83
CA LYS A 71 -27.68 -12.47 38.69
C LYS A 71 -27.78 -13.85 39.44
N PRO A 72 -26.74 -14.74 39.55
CA PRO A 72 -25.53 -15.08 38.74
C PRO A 72 -25.15 -16.61 38.71
N MET A 73 -23.91 -16.93 38.23
CA MET A 73 -23.02 -18.10 38.55
C MET A 73 -23.37 -19.49 37.92
N VAL A 74 -22.48 -20.45 37.54
CA VAL A 74 -21.05 -20.75 37.82
C VAL A 74 -20.48 -21.89 36.90
N SER A 75 -19.13 -21.93 36.80
CA SER A 75 -18.07 -22.90 36.37
C SER A 75 -18.29 -24.32 35.74
N ILE A 76 -17.50 -24.61 34.69
CA ILE A 76 -16.40 -25.63 34.49
C ILE A 76 -16.35 -26.83 35.49
N PRO A 77 -16.17 -28.13 35.06
CA PRO A 77 -14.86 -28.70 34.64
C PRO A 77 -14.79 -29.88 33.62
N GLU A 78 -13.58 -30.02 33.05
CA GLU A 78 -12.94 -31.17 32.35
C GLU A 78 -12.12 -32.05 33.35
N PRO A 79 -11.37 -33.13 32.98
CA PRO A 79 -11.47 -34.19 31.95
C PRO A 79 -11.22 -35.61 32.59
N PRO A 80 -10.86 -36.71 31.86
CA PRO A 80 -9.42 -37.02 31.62
C PRO A 80 -9.03 -37.86 30.35
N SER A 81 -7.71 -37.93 30.15
CA SER A 81 -6.77 -38.59 29.20
C SER A 81 -6.79 -40.12 29.04
N VAL A 82 -6.21 -40.68 27.94
CA VAL A 82 -5.21 -41.81 27.88
C VAL A 82 -4.41 -41.79 26.53
N ALA A 83 -3.21 -42.40 26.53
CA ALA A 83 -2.04 -42.29 25.64
C ALA A 83 -1.74 -43.43 24.62
N ASP A 84 -0.65 -43.23 23.86
CA ASP A 84 0.38 -44.15 23.29
C ASP A 84 0.12 -45.09 22.08
N SER A 85 0.94 -44.98 21.02
CA SER A 85 2.15 -45.80 20.81
C SER A 85 2.78 -45.68 19.39
N SER A 86 4.07 -46.02 19.33
CA SER A 86 5.13 -45.93 18.30
C SER A 86 5.17 -47.03 17.22
N SER A 87 5.87 -46.79 16.08
CA SER A 87 7.05 -47.61 15.61
C SER A 87 7.59 -47.24 14.21
N GLN A 88 8.93 -47.32 14.06
CA GLN A 88 9.79 -47.11 12.88
C GLN A 88 9.87 -48.33 11.91
N SER A 89 10.34 -48.14 10.65
CA SER A 89 11.67 -48.62 10.15
C SER A 89 11.80 -48.79 8.61
N ASP A 90 12.91 -48.24 8.08
CA ASP A 90 13.92 -48.78 7.13
C ASP A 90 13.82 -48.90 5.59
N SER A 91 15.02 -48.69 5.03
CA SER A 91 15.53 -48.38 3.68
C SER A 91 15.93 -49.57 2.77
N SER A 92 16.17 -49.33 1.45
CA SER A 92 17.38 -49.79 0.70
C SER A 92 17.41 -49.44 -0.81
N GLU A 93 18.62 -49.24 -1.35
CA GLU A 93 19.02 -48.93 -2.74
C GLU A 93 19.58 -50.14 -3.55
N ASN A 94 19.62 -50.01 -4.90
CA ASN A 94 20.77 -50.31 -5.81
C ASN A 94 20.40 -50.39 -7.33
N ASP A 95 21.25 -49.74 -8.18
CA ASP A 95 21.91 -50.11 -9.47
C ASP A 95 21.20 -50.91 -10.60
N SER A 96 21.56 -50.92 -11.90
CA SER A 96 22.26 -50.06 -12.90
C SER A 96 22.17 -50.78 -14.30
N GLU A 97 22.64 -50.15 -15.39
CA GLU A 97 22.78 -50.61 -16.81
C GLU A 97 21.53 -50.57 -17.73
N ASP A 98 21.61 -50.48 -19.07
CA ASP A 98 22.35 -49.73 -20.11
C ASP A 98 21.70 -50.22 -21.43
N SER A 99 21.29 -49.32 -22.33
CA SER A 99 21.19 -49.60 -23.78
C SER A 99 20.70 -48.37 -24.57
N SER A 100 21.52 -47.99 -25.54
CA SER A 100 21.39 -46.99 -26.60
C SER A 100 20.16 -47.11 -27.53
N GLN A 101 19.56 -45.98 -27.94
CA GLN A 101 19.31 -45.61 -29.35
C GLN A 101 18.72 -44.20 -29.49
N THR A 102 18.95 -43.63 -30.67
CA THR A 102 19.03 -42.25 -31.14
C THR A 102 17.72 -41.56 -31.56
N ASP A 103 17.75 -40.22 -31.44
CA ASP A 103 17.13 -39.11 -32.20
C ASP A 103 15.66 -39.14 -32.64
N SER A 104 14.89 -38.18 -32.10
CA SER A 104 14.26 -37.10 -32.91
C SER A 104 13.67 -36.04 -31.98
N GLU A 105 14.23 -34.82 -32.04
CA GLU A 105 13.75 -33.60 -31.39
C GLU A 105 12.39 -33.18 -31.96
N GLU A 106 11.44 -32.80 -31.10
CA GLU A 106 10.42 -31.80 -31.42
C GLU A 106 10.14 -30.98 -30.14
N ASP A 107 10.53 -29.71 -30.24
CA ASP A 107 10.46 -28.63 -29.28
C ASP A 107 9.01 -28.09 -29.16
N SER A 108 8.60 -27.72 -27.95
CA SER A 108 7.49 -26.79 -27.75
C SER A 108 7.70 -25.98 -26.47
N SER A 109 8.76 -25.15 -26.48
CA SER A 109 8.71 -23.85 -25.82
C SER A 109 7.55 -23.03 -26.39
N VAL A 110 6.57 -22.64 -25.56
CA VAL A 110 5.72 -21.49 -25.90
C VAL A 110 6.53 -20.25 -25.55
N THR A 111 7.13 -19.67 -26.56
CA THR A 111 7.70 -18.32 -26.54
C THR A 111 6.56 -17.30 -26.46
N ASP A 112 6.71 -16.27 -25.62
CA ASP A 112 5.87 -15.07 -25.67
C ASP A 112 6.11 -14.35 -27.01
N ILE A 113 5.33 -14.71 -28.03
CA ILE A 113 5.32 -14.01 -29.31
C ILE A 113 4.41 -12.78 -29.14
N LYS A 114 5.02 -11.59 -29.05
CA LYS A 114 4.26 -10.34 -29.17
C LYS A 114 3.56 -10.30 -30.54
N PRO A 115 2.24 -10.07 -30.62
CA PRO A 115 1.53 -10.03 -31.90
C PRO A 115 2.09 -8.89 -32.77
N GLU A 116 2.36 -9.18 -34.05
CA GLU A 116 2.76 -8.17 -35.03
C GLU A 116 1.57 -7.25 -35.34
N GLY A 117 1.82 -5.94 -35.46
CA GLY A 117 0.78 -4.94 -35.76
C GLY A 117 0.03 -4.44 -34.53
N ILE A 118 -1.24 -4.04 -34.69
CA ILE A 118 -2.06 -3.56 -33.57
C ILE A 118 -2.77 -4.74 -32.90
N SER A 119 -2.83 -4.71 -31.58
CA SER A 119 -3.57 -5.68 -30.78
C SER A 119 -4.33 -5.01 -29.65
N ILE A 120 -5.41 -5.65 -29.21
CA ILE A 120 -6.07 -5.32 -27.95
C ILE A 120 -5.90 -6.47 -26.96
N THR A 121 -5.63 -6.11 -25.70
CA THR A 121 -5.71 -7.02 -24.56
C THR A 121 -6.86 -6.58 -23.68
N TYR A 122 -7.67 -7.50 -23.17
CA TYR A 122 -8.78 -7.14 -22.28
C TYR A 122 -9.00 -8.16 -21.15
N ASN A 123 -9.49 -7.67 -20.01
CA ASN A 123 -10.03 -8.49 -18.93
C ASN A 123 -11.40 -7.97 -18.49
N ILE A 124 -12.21 -8.86 -17.96
CA ILE A 124 -13.44 -8.52 -17.25
C ILE A 124 -13.06 -8.46 -15.77
N SER A 125 -12.91 -7.25 -15.22
CA SER A 125 -12.46 -7.03 -13.83
C SER A 125 -13.59 -7.21 -12.82
N ASN A 126 -14.84 -6.96 -13.23
CA ASN A 126 -16.00 -7.13 -12.36
C ASN A 126 -17.27 -7.46 -13.16
N SER A 127 -18.26 -8.06 -12.50
CA SER A 127 -19.60 -8.23 -13.07
C SER A 127 -20.69 -8.26 -12.00
N TRP A 128 -21.84 -7.63 -12.26
CA TRP A 128 -22.98 -7.63 -11.34
C TRP A 128 -24.30 -7.59 -12.11
N GLU A 129 -25.40 -7.98 -11.47
CA GLU A 129 -26.74 -7.89 -12.07
C GLU A 129 -27.36 -6.51 -11.83
N ASN A 130 -27.93 -5.92 -12.87
CA ASN A 130 -28.90 -4.83 -12.75
C ASN A 130 -30.25 -5.32 -13.29
N GLY A 131 -31.37 -4.67 -12.93
CA GLY A 131 -32.71 -5.12 -13.36
C GLY A 131 -32.94 -5.21 -14.88
N SER A 132 -31.95 -4.85 -15.70
CA SER A 132 -31.93 -4.90 -17.16
C SER A 132 -30.93 -5.92 -17.76
N GLY A 133 -30.10 -6.59 -16.96
CA GLY A 133 -29.12 -7.59 -17.40
C GLY A 133 -27.84 -7.62 -16.54
N THR A 134 -26.86 -8.41 -16.96
CA THR A 134 -25.54 -8.47 -16.31
C THR A 134 -24.66 -7.33 -16.82
N CYS A 135 -24.14 -6.53 -15.90
CA CYS A 135 -23.10 -5.55 -16.16
C CYS A 135 -21.73 -6.23 -16.13
N TYR A 136 -20.86 -5.90 -17.08
CA TYR A 136 -19.47 -6.32 -17.11
C TYR A 136 -18.58 -5.09 -17.15
N GLN A 137 -17.70 -4.95 -16.17
CA GLN A 137 -16.63 -3.95 -16.17
C GLN A 137 -15.43 -4.54 -16.91
N VAL A 138 -14.99 -3.84 -17.94
CA VAL A 138 -13.96 -4.28 -18.88
C VAL A 138 -12.83 -3.28 -18.88
N ASP A 139 -11.62 -3.77 -18.64
CA ASP A 139 -10.38 -3.03 -18.86
C ASP A 139 -9.79 -3.48 -20.20
N MET A 140 -9.28 -2.54 -21.00
CA MET A 140 -8.74 -2.81 -22.33
C MET A 140 -7.48 -2.00 -22.61
N GLY A 141 -6.40 -2.67 -23.00
CA GLY A 141 -5.17 -2.06 -23.51
C GLY A 141 -5.08 -2.20 -25.02
N ILE A 142 -4.67 -1.13 -25.70
CA ILE A 142 -4.48 -1.04 -27.15
C ILE A 142 -2.98 -0.88 -27.41
N THR A 143 -2.33 -1.90 -27.93
CA THR A 143 -0.88 -1.90 -28.16
C THR A 143 -0.55 -1.72 -29.64
N ASN A 144 0.31 -0.75 -29.96
CA ASN A 144 0.81 -0.52 -31.30
C ASN A 144 2.20 -1.14 -31.50
N ASN A 145 2.28 -2.37 -32.04
CA ASN A 145 3.55 -2.96 -32.47
C ASN A 145 3.83 -2.72 -33.97
N SER A 146 3.05 -1.86 -34.63
CA SER A 146 3.28 -1.47 -36.03
C SER A 146 4.44 -0.46 -36.13
N PRO A 147 5.05 -0.27 -37.31
CA PRO A 147 6.17 0.65 -37.47
C PRO A 147 5.78 2.14 -37.41
N ASP A 148 4.49 2.48 -37.47
CA ASP A 148 3.99 3.84 -37.60
C ASP A 148 3.11 4.23 -36.40
N THR A 149 3.05 5.53 -36.08
CA THR A 149 2.09 6.08 -35.11
C THR A 149 0.67 5.98 -35.66
N VAL A 150 -0.27 5.54 -34.84
CA VAL A 150 -1.69 5.52 -35.20
C VAL A 150 -2.40 6.73 -34.60
N SER A 151 -2.89 7.64 -35.45
CA SER A 151 -3.67 8.81 -35.04
C SER A 151 -5.15 8.64 -35.41
N GLY A 152 -6.05 9.14 -34.55
CA GLY A 152 -7.50 9.13 -34.82
C GLY A 152 -8.10 7.73 -34.87
N TRP A 153 -7.67 6.86 -33.96
CA TRP A 153 -8.10 5.48 -33.93
C TRP A 153 -9.59 5.32 -33.60
N GLU A 154 -10.23 4.34 -34.23
CA GLU A 154 -11.59 3.89 -33.91
C GLU A 154 -11.55 2.37 -33.79
N ILE A 155 -11.99 1.84 -32.65
CA ILE A 155 -12.12 0.40 -32.44
C ILE A 155 -13.60 0.02 -32.56
N LYS A 156 -13.88 -0.99 -33.36
CA LYS A 156 -15.22 -1.57 -33.52
C LYS A 156 -15.22 -3.02 -33.08
N ILE A 157 -16.07 -3.34 -32.10
CA ILE A 157 -16.18 -4.67 -31.49
C ILE A 157 -17.57 -5.22 -31.80
N PRO A 158 -17.69 -6.37 -32.48
CA PRO A 158 -18.97 -7.06 -32.61
C PRO A 158 -19.47 -7.50 -31.23
N VAL A 159 -20.69 -7.08 -30.86
CA VAL A 159 -21.29 -7.41 -29.56
C VAL A 159 -22.70 -7.94 -29.75
N LYS A 160 -23.10 -8.89 -28.90
CA LYS A 160 -24.45 -9.47 -28.89
C LYS A 160 -25.14 -9.13 -27.59
N ASN A 161 -26.43 -8.78 -27.66
CA ASN A 161 -27.29 -8.56 -26.49
C ASN A 161 -26.85 -7.42 -25.54
N VAL A 162 -25.97 -6.51 -26.00
CA VAL A 162 -25.56 -5.32 -25.23
C VAL A 162 -26.61 -4.23 -25.34
N THR A 163 -27.07 -3.72 -24.21
CA THR A 163 -28.16 -2.72 -24.13
C THR A 163 -27.68 -1.32 -23.76
N SER A 164 -26.53 -1.21 -23.08
CA SER A 164 -25.90 0.08 -22.75
C SER A 164 -24.39 -0.06 -22.59
N VAL A 165 -23.70 1.06 -22.79
CA VAL A 165 -22.26 1.20 -22.52
C VAL A 165 -21.99 2.57 -21.91
N GLU A 166 -21.10 2.60 -20.92
CA GLU A 166 -20.51 3.80 -20.33
C GLU A 166 -19.04 3.50 -20.05
N GLY A 167 -18.13 4.46 -20.22
CA GLY A 167 -16.71 4.19 -20.02
C GLY A 167 -15.86 5.43 -19.83
N TRP A 168 -14.57 5.23 -19.62
CA TRP A 168 -13.56 6.24 -19.32
C TRP A 168 -12.33 6.09 -20.22
N ASN A 169 -11.58 7.18 -20.41
CA ASN A 169 -10.44 7.26 -21.34
C ASN A 169 -10.79 6.99 -22.82
N GLY A 170 -12.07 7.09 -23.18
CA GLY A 170 -12.54 7.02 -24.54
C GLY A 170 -13.97 7.54 -24.64
N THR A 171 -14.52 7.56 -25.85
CA THR A 171 -15.96 7.71 -26.04
C THR A 171 -16.55 6.44 -26.64
N TYR A 172 -17.75 6.08 -26.19
CA TYR A 172 -18.35 4.77 -26.41
C TYR A 172 -19.74 4.91 -27.01
N LYS A 173 -20.04 4.09 -28.02
CA LYS A 173 -21.34 4.09 -28.67
C LYS A 173 -21.72 2.69 -29.12
N ILE A 174 -22.95 2.27 -28.84
CA ILE A 174 -23.54 1.08 -29.47
C ILE A 174 -24.13 1.49 -30.84
N ASP A 175 -23.66 0.84 -31.90
CA ASP A 175 -24.11 1.04 -33.28
C ASP A 175 -24.54 -0.32 -33.89
N GLY A 176 -25.83 -0.64 -33.76
CA GLY A 176 -26.35 -1.96 -34.11
C GLY A 176 -25.76 -3.05 -33.21
N ASP A 177 -25.22 -4.10 -33.82
CA ASP A 177 -24.54 -5.22 -33.13
C ASP A 177 -23.04 -4.94 -32.92
N SER A 178 -22.66 -3.68 -32.71
CA SER A 178 -21.25 -3.28 -32.53
C SER A 178 -21.08 -2.21 -31.46
N LEU A 179 -20.05 -2.36 -30.63
CA LEU A 179 -19.53 -1.32 -29.74
C LEU A 179 -18.42 -0.56 -30.48
N VAL A 180 -18.57 0.74 -30.61
CA VAL A 180 -17.60 1.66 -31.20
C VAL A 180 -16.92 2.44 -30.10
N ILE A 181 -15.59 2.43 -30.09
CA ILE A 181 -14.72 3.11 -29.12
C ILE A 181 -13.81 4.07 -29.89
N THR A 182 -13.75 5.33 -29.46
CA THR A 182 -12.86 6.36 -30.03
C THR A 182 -12.06 7.07 -28.93
N PRO A 183 -10.93 7.72 -29.26
CA PRO A 183 -10.05 8.34 -28.27
C PRO A 183 -10.73 9.45 -27.48
N ALA A 184 -10.33 9.59 -26.23
CA ALA A 184 -10.43 10.82 -25.48
C ALA A 184 -9.43 11.85 -26.00
N ASP A 185 -9.56 13.11 -25.58
CA ASP A 185 -8.72 14.19 -26.11
C ASP A 185 -7.21 13.96 -25.91
N HIS A 186 -6.83 13.26 -24.85
CA HIS A 186 -5.44 13.03 -24.44
C HIS A 186 -4.78 11.79 -25.06
N ASN A 187 -5.52 10.89 -25.70
CA ASN A 187 -4.98 9.62 -26.22
C ASN A 187 -5.27 9.41 -27.72
N LYS A 188 -5.42 10.49 -28.48
CA LYS A 188 -5.70 10.47 -29.93
C LYS A 188 -4.64 9.79 -30.78
N GLU A 189 -3.43 9.61 -30.23
CA GLU A 189 -2.31 8.98 -30.91
C GLU A 189 -1.78 7.79 -30.11
N ILE A 190 -1.41 6.71 -30.79
CA ILE A 190 -0.71 5.57 -30.22
C ILE A 190 0.62 5.46 -30.95
N PHE A 191 1.70 5.91 -30.32
CA PHE A 191 3.04 5.87 -30.92
C PHE A 191 3.48 4.43 -31.22
N LYS A 192 4.48 4.28 -32.09
CA LYS A 192 5.16 3.00 -32.30
C LYS A 192 5.66 2.44 -30.97
N GLY A 193 5.30 1.20 -30.66
CA GLY A 193 5.63 0.52 -29.41
C GLY A 193 4.78 0.99 -28.22
N GLY A 194 3.88 1.95 -28.42
CA GLY A 194 3.07 2.54 -27.37
C GLY A 194 1.82 1.71 -27.05
N ASN A 195 1.26 2.00 -25.87
CA ASN A 195 0.01 1.42 -25.40
C ASN A 195 -0.92 2.53 -24.89
N VAL A 196 -2.22 2.36 -25.14
CA VAL A 196 -3.28 3.20 -24.57
C VAL A 196 -4.29 2.30 -23.87
N THR A 197 -4.71 2.69 -22.66
CA THR A 197 -5.73 1.98 -21.91
C THR A 197 -7.07 2.72 -21.92
N VAL A 198 -8.14 1.94 -22.07
CA VAL A 198 -9.53 2.39 -22.01
C VAL A 198 -10.33 1.41 -21.15
N GLY A 199 -11.39 1.88 -20.50
CA GLY A 199 -12.23 0.99 -19.71
C GLY A 199 -13.70 1.35 -19.81
N PHE A 200 -14.57 0.35 -19.70
CA PHE A 200 -16.00 0.54 -19.88
C PHE A 200 -16.83 -0.51 -19.16
N ILE A 201 -18.07 -0.14 -18.85
CA ILE A 201 -19.11 -1.01 -18.33
C ILE A 201 -20.13 -1.24 -19.44
N VAL A 202 -20.33 -2.51 -19.82
CA VAL A 202 -21.42 -2.92 -20.74
C VAL A 202 -22.51 -3.65 -19.96
N THR A 203 -23.77 -3.32 -20.21
CA THR A 203 -24.90 -4.15 -19.75
C THR A 203 -25.31 -5.09 -20.87
N SER A 204 -25.38 -6.40 -20.60
CA SER A 204 -25.77 -7.42 -21.56
C SER A 204 -26.82 -8.35 -20.98
N SER A 205 -27.78 -8.81 -21.80
CA SER A 205 -28.76 -9.82 -21.38
C SER A 205 -28.24 -11.27 -21.47
N GLY A 206 -26.93 -11.44 -21.70
CA GLY A 206 -26.22 -12.72 -21.73
C GLY A 206 -24.71 -12.53 -21.49
N SER A 207 -23.94 -13.61 -21.56
CA SER A 207 -22.48 -13.56 -21.36
C SER A 207 -21.81 -12.58 -22.33
N PHE A 208 -20.87 -11.78 -21.82
CA PHE A 208 -20.08 -10.85 -22.62
C PHE A 208 -18.64 -11.34 -22.75
N GLU A 209 -18.15 -11.43 -23.98
CA GLU A 209 -16.74 -11.63 -24.32
C GLU A 209 -16.42 -10.88 -25.62
N ILE A 210 -15.16 -10.52 -25.82
CA ILE A 210 -14.67 -9.88 -27.04
C ILE A 210 -13.98 -10.98 -27.86
N GLU A 211 -14.65 -11.43 -28.91
CA GLU A 211 -14.16 -12.49 -29.81
C GLU A 211 -13.29 -11.94 -30.95
N SER A 212 -13.57 -10.72 -31.39
CA SER A 212 -12.86 -10.02 -32.45
C SER A 212 -13.00 -8.51 -32.31
N ALA A 213 -12.10 -7.77 -32.95
CA ALA A 213 -12.17 -6.32 -33.05
C ALA A 213 -11.56 -5.86 -34.38
N GLU A 214 -12.01 -4.70 -34.84
CA GLU A 214 -11.42 -3.97 -35.97
C GLU A 214 -10.93 -2.62 -35.49
N MET A 215 -9.78 -2.17 -36.01
CA MET A 215 -9.28 -0.82 -35.82
C MET A 215 -9.29 -0.10 -37.17
N ASN A 216 -9.99 1.02 -37.28
CA ASN A 216 -10.12 1.79 -38.52
C ASN A 216 -10.57 0.95 -39.74
N GLY A 217 -11.31 -0.14 -39.51
CA GLY A 217 -11.80 -1.07 -40.54
C GLY A 217 -10.87 -2.24 -40.86
N GLU A 218 -9.74 -2.39 -40.17
CA GLU A 218 -8.84 -3.55 -40.31
C GLU A 218 -8.93 -4.47 -39.08
N SER A 219 -9.01 -5.79 -39.30
CA SER A 219 -9.07 -6.76 -38.19
C SER A 219 -7.77 -6.75 -37.38
N ILE A 220 -7.90 -6.69 -36.06
CA ILE A 220 -6.77 -6.68 -35.12
C ILE A 220 -6.78 -7.90 -34.20
N THR A 221 -5.63 -8.20 -33.60
CA THR A 221 -5.52 -9.34 -32.68
C THR A 221 -6.19 -9.02 -31.35
N VAL A 222 -7.00 -9.94 -30.83
CA VAL A 222 -7.67 -9.82 -29.52
C VAL A 222 -7.11 -10.86 -28.55
N ILE A 223 -6.68 -10.39 -27.39
CA ILE A 223 -6.08 -11.21 -26.33
C ILE A 223 -6.91 -11.05 -25.06
N LYS A 224 -7.41 -12.15 -24.51
CA LYS A 224 -8.05 -12.15 -23.18
C LYS A 224 -6.97 -12.38 -22.13
N GLY A 225 -6.73 -11.40 -21.26
CA GLY A 225 -5.65 -11.42 -20.29
C GLY A 225 -5.59 -10.13 -19.49
N THR A 226 -4.77 -10.11 -18.44
CA THR A 226 -4.60 -8.92 -17.60
C THR A 226 -4.10 -7.74 -18.43
N VAL A 227 -4.79 -6.61 -18.33
CA VAL A 227 -4.36 -5.36 -18.98
C VAL A 227 -3.26 -4.72 -18.13
N SER A 228 -2.04 -4.67 -18.67
CA SER A 228 -0.93 -3.89 -18.10
C SER A 228 -1.25 -2.40 -18.22
N GLY A 229 -1.30 -1.69 -17.09
CA GLY A 229 -1.68 -0.28 -16.97
C GLY A 229 -0.61 0.73 -17.42
N ASP A 230 0.01 0.51 -18.57
CA ASP A 230 1.04 1.39 -19.13
C ASP A 230 0.40 2.30 -20.19
N ASN A 231 0.02 3.54 -19.83
CA ASN A 231 -0.12 4.61 -20.84
C ASN A 231 1.29 5.10 -21.25
N ASN A 232 2.10 4.18 -21.77
CA ASN A 232 3.42 4.50 -22.30
C ASN A 232 3.25 5.01 -23.74
N GLN A 233 2.95 6.29 -23.88
CA GLN A 233 3.25 7.00 -25.12
C GLN A 233 4.77 7.17 -25.24
N GLN A 234 5.45 6.12 -25.73
CA GLN A 234 6.87 6.20 -26.08
C GLN A 234 7.06 7.22 -27.22
N SER A 235 7.48 8.45 -26.88
CA SER A 235 8.04 9.38 -27.84
C SER A 235 9.44 8.88 -28.22
N GLN A 236 9.56 8.21 -29.37
CA GLN A 236 10.88 7.89 -29.92
C GLN A 236 11.56 9.18 -30.38
N GLY A 237 12.70 9.48 -29.76
CA GLY A 237 13.58 10.58 -30.11
C GLY A 237 13.99 10.53 -31.59
N GLY A 238 13.66 11.60 -32.30
CA GLY A 238 14.21 11.96 -33.61
C GLY A 238 14.81 13.36 -33.53
N ASN A 239 16.11 13.43 -33.70
CA ASN A 239 16.87 14.67 -33.68
C ASN A 239 16.49 15.57 -34.89
N GLN A 240 16.15 16.83 -34.60
CA GLN A 240 16.06 18.01 -35.47
C GLN A 240 14.90 18.12 -36.49
N GLN A 241 14.02 19.11 -36.31
CA GLN A 241 14.21 20.46 -36.88
C GLN A 241 13.14 21.45 -36.40
N ASN A 242 13.60 22.66 -36.06
CA ASN A 242 12.83 23.89 -35.91
C ASN A 242 11.58 23.96 -36.79
N GLN A 243 10.41 24.14 -36.18
CA GLN A 243 9.47 25.18 -36.61
C GLN A 243 8.83 25.87 -35.41
N ASN A 244 9.20 27.14 -35.25
CA ASN A 244 8.56 28.14 -34.41
C ASN A 244 7.04 28.12 -34.53
N GLY A 245 6.35 28.16 -33.38
CA GLY A 245 4.89 28.19 -33.37
C GLY A 245 4.18 28.74 -32.13
N ASN A 246 4.83 29.00 -30.99
CA ASN A 246 4.42 30.03 -30.01
C ASN A 246 5.46 30.14 -28.89
N GLN A 247 6.25 31.22 -28.91
CA GLN A 247 7.13 31.58 -27.80
C GLN A 247 6.28 32.14 -26.66
N ASN A 248 6.17 31.38 -25.57
CA ASN A 248 6.36 32.00 -24.26
C ASN A 248 7.84 31.82 -23.93
N ASN A 249 8.62 32.90 -24.05
CA ASN A 249 10.00 32.94 -23.60
C ASN A 249 10.05 32.65 -22.10
N SER A 250 10.37 31.41 -21.72
CA SER A 250 11.04 31.13 -20.46
C SER A 250 12.50 30.83 -20.82
N GLU A 251 13.42 31.54 -20.17
CA GLU A 251 14.85 31.24 -20.21
C GLU A 251 15.07 29.77 -19.78
N PRO A 252 16.13 29.09 -20.26
CA PRO A 252 16.50 27.77 -19.74
C PRO A 252 16.65 27.85 -18.22
N VAL A 253 15.83 27.08 -17.50
CA VAL A 253 15.88 27.04 -16.03
C VAL A 253 17.17 26.34 -15.62
N ASP A 254 18.02 27.02 -14.86
CA ASP A 254 19.23 26.41 -14.29
C ASP A 254 18.83 25.50 -13.12
N VAL A 255 18.72 24.20 -13.40
CA VAL A 255 18.39 23.19 -12.38
C VAL A 255 19.40 23.22 -11.23
N SER A 256 20.67 23.53 -11.49
CA SER A 256 21.69 23.59 -10.44
C SER A 256 21.36 24.71 -9.45
N GLN A 257 20.93 25.87 -9.95
CA GLN A 257 20.49 26.99 -9.14
C GLN A 257 19.21 26.65 -8.35
N LEU A 258 18.27 25.93 -8.97
CA LEU A 258 17.06 25.49 -8.28
C LEU A 258 17.33 24.50 -7.15
N LEU A 259 18.43 23.73 -7.22
CA LEU A 259 18.81 22.76 -6.21
C LEU A 259 19.81 23.33 -5.18
N GLU A 260 20.12 24.62 -5.24
CA GLU A 260 20.95 25.26 -4.21
C GLU A 260 20.24 25.20 -2.84
N ARG A 261 20.95 24.67 -1.84
CA ARG A 261 20.49 24.59 -0.44
C ARG A 261 20.21 25.97 0.12
N ASN A 262 19.31 26.04 1.09
CA ASN A 262 18.95 27.30 1.75
C ASN A 262 20.16 27.89 2.49
N GLU A 263 20.53 29.14 2.19
CA GLU A 263 21.67 29.82 2.84
C GLU A 263 21.44 30.12 4.33
N ASN A 264 20.17 30.14 4.77
CA ASN A 264 19.80 30.34 6.16
C ASN A 264 19.68 29.02 6.93
N ALA A 265 19.60 27.88 6.24
CA ALA A 265 19.59 26.58 6.90
C ALA A 265 21.00 26.24 7.38
N LYS A 266 21.08 25.55 8.51
CA LYS A 266 22.34 25.06 9.07
C LYS A 266 22.36 23.55 8.91
N GLN A 267 23.49 23.04 8.42
CA GLN A 267 23.63 21.62 8.13
C GLN A 267 24.23 20.90 9.33
N GLY A 268 23.59 19.81 9.70
CA GLY A 268 24.02 18.85 10.69
C GLY A 268 23.72 19.22 12.14
N ASP A 269 22.88 20.23 12.39
CA ASP A 269 22.40 20.56 13.73
C ASP A 269 21.00 20.03 14.03
N ASP A 270 20.29 19.51 13.04
CA ASP A 270 18.93 18.95 13.20
C ASP A 270 18.90 17.44 13.41
N TRP A 271 20.07 16.80 13.57
CA TRP A 271 20.15 15.39 13.89
C TRP A 271 19.53 15.09 15.26
N LEU A 272 18.70 14.05 15.31
CA LEU A 272 18.02 13.59 16.51
C LEU A 272 18.68 12.32 17.06
N TYR A 273 18.42 12.02 18.33
CA TYR A 273 18.76 10.74 18.92
C TYR A 273 17.74 10.32 19.97
N VAL A 274 17.76 9.04 20.28
CA VAL A 274 16.91 8.41 21.28
C VAL A 274 17.59 8.46 22.63
N LYS A 275 16.83 8.90 23.62
CA LYS A 275 17.20 8.87 25.03
C LYS A 275 16.03 8.29 25.79
N ASP A 276 16.24 7.10 26.36
CA ASP A 276 15.15 6.35 27.01
C ASP A 276 14.00 6.11 26.01
N ASN A 277 12.74 6.32 26.37
CA ASN A 277 11.61 6.25 25.44
C ASN A 277 11.30 7.55 24.68
N LYS A 278 12.26 8.48 24.60
CA LYS A 278 12.09 9.80 23.99
C LYS A 278 13.00 10.01 22.80
N ILE A 279 12.57 10.85 21.88
CA ILE A 279 13.43 11.43 20.84
C ILE A 279 13.82 12.85 21.28
N VAL A 280 15.10 13.17 21.19
CA VAL A 280 15.66 14.46 21.59
C VAL A 280 16.56 15.05 20.50
N ASP A 281 16.69 16.37 20.50
CA ASP A 281 17.67 17.09 19.68
C ASP A 281 19.10 16.93 20.21
N LYS A 282 20.07 17.51 19.49
CA LYS A 282 21.49 17.55 19.88
C LYS A 282 21.77 18.12 21.28
N ASP A 283 20.89 18.99 21.81
CA ASP A 283 21.02 19.63 23.12
C ASP A 283 20.26 18.84 24.22
N GLY A 284 19.56 17.77 23.86
CA GLY A 284 18.78 16.93 24.75
C GLY A 284 17.36 17.45 25.01
N LYS A 285 16.86 18.38 24.19
CA LYS A 285 15.47 18.87 24.22
C LYS A 285 14.55 17.80 23.63
N GLU A 286 13.51 17.40 24.36
CA GLU A 286 12.50 16.47 23.85
C GLU A 286 11.73 17.12 22.69
N VAL A 287 11.61 16.38 21.59
CA VAL A 287 10.92 16.82 20.38
C VAL A 287 9.64 16.04 20.16
N TRP A 288 8.73 16.54 19.33
CA TRP A 288 7.55 15.80 18.89
C TRP A 288 7.43 15.74 17.36
N LEU A 289 7.77 14.59 16.78
CA LEU A 289 7.53 14.30 15.37
C LEU A 289 6.02 14.11 15.14
N THR A 290 5.40 15.07 14.45
CA THR A 290 3.97 15.08 14.11
C THR A 290 3.83 15.32 12.61
N GLY A 291 3.70 14.23 11.86
CA GLY A 291 3.84 14.25 10.41
C GLY A 291 2.66 13.70 9.62
N VAL A 292 2.87 13.57 8.32
CA VAL A 292 1.91 13.08 7.34
C VAL A 292 2.60 12.18 6.33
N ASN A 293 1.89 11.18 5.81
CA ASN A 293 2.36 10.34 4.72
C ASN A 293 1.98 10.98 3.37
N TRP A 294 2.92 11.08 2.44
CA TRP A 294 2.63 11.44 1.05
C TRP A 294 3.21 10.38 0.12
N PHE A 295 2.36 9.47 -0.37
CA PHE A 295 2.80 8.36 -1.22
C PHE A 295 2.85 8.73 -2.70
N GLY A 296 3.53 7.90 -3.48
CA GLY A 296 3.60 8.02 -4.94
C GLY A 296 4.91 7.50 -5.53
N TYR A 297 6.05 7.75 -4.88
CA TYR A 297 7.37 7.28 -5.34
C TYR A 297 7.52 5.75 -5.30
N ASN A 298 6.70 5.05 -4.52
CA ASN A 298 6.59 3.58 -4.55
C ASN A 298 5.74 3.03 -5.69
N THR A 299 5.00 3.89 -6.38
CA THR A 299 4.05 3.53 -7.44
C THR A 299 4.61 3.83 -8.83
N GLY A 300 3.90 3.42 -9.88
CA GLY A 300 4.29 3.70 -11.27
C GLY A 300 4.28 5.18 -11.68
N THR A 301 3.89 6.11 -10.80
CA THR A 301 4.01 7.56 -11.06
C THR A 301 5.44 8.07 -10.88
N ASN A 302 6.31 7.36 -10.15
CA ASN A 302 7.71 7.71 -9.88
C ASN A 302 7.91 9.12 -9.27
N ILE A 303 6.85 9.65 -8.66
CA ILE A 303 6.76 10.96 -8.00
C ILE A 303 5.56 10.91 -7.05
N PHE A 304 5.40 11.90 -6.18
CA PHE A 304 4.18 12.06 -5.41
C PHE A 304 2.89 11.99 -6.24
N ASP A 305 1.95 11.17 -5.79
CA ASP A 305 0.62 11.11 -6.36
C ASP A 305 -0.12 12.43 -6.10
N GLY A 306 -0.95 12.84 -7.06
CA GLY A 306 -1.72 14.08 -7.01
C GLY A 306 -1.20 15.22 -7.87
N LEU A 307 0.06 15.17 -8.31
CA LEU A 307 0.68 16.25 -9.10
C LEU A 307 0.15 16.37 -10.53
N TRP A 308 -0.77 15.49 -10.95
CA TRP A 308 -1.60 15.70 -12.14
C TRP A 308 -2.70 16.76 -11.93
N GLY A 309 -3.10 16.98 -10.68
CA GLY A 309 -4.16 17.93 -10.27
C GLY A 309 -3.68 19.07 -9.37
N SER A 310 -2.45 19.00 -8.84
CA SER A 310 -1.88 19.98 -7.90
C SER A 310 -0.46 20.42 -8.28
N GLU A 311 0.08 21.40 -7.55
CA GLU A 311 1.45 21.91 -7.71
C GLU A 311 2.35 21.47 -6.55
N LEU A 312 3.56 21.01 -6.85
CA LEU A 312 4.48 20.47 -5.85
C LEU A 312 4.86 21.51 -4.79
N VAL A 313 5.26 22.70 -5.22
CA VAL A 313 5.76 23.77 -4.35
C VAL A 313 4.68 24.17 -3.33
N SER A 314 3.49 24.52 -3.82
CA SER A 314 2.38 24.94 -2.95
C SER A 314 1.84 23.81 -2.08
N SER A 315 1.96 22.54 -2.51
CA SER A 315 1.58 21.40 -1.67
C SER A 315 2.54 21.22 -0.48
N VAL A 316 3.86 21.34 -0.70
CA VAL A 316 4.86 21.28 0.40
C VAL A 316 4.69 22.47 1.36
N GLU A 317 4.53 23.68 0.83
CA GLU A 317 4.26 24.88 1.62
C GLU A 317 2.96 24.72 2.43
N ALA A 318 1.89 24.21 1.83
CA ALA A 318 0.64 23.95 2.53
C ALA A 318 0.81 22.93 3.65
N ILE A 319 1.54 21.83 3.43
CA ILE A 319 1.81 20.85 4.49
C ILE A 319 2.52 21.53 5.69
N ALA A 320 3.52 22.38 5.42
CA ALA A 320 4.23 23.13 6.46
C ALA A 320 3.29 24.09 7.22
N ASP A 321 2.50 24.86 6.47
CA ASP A 321 1.57 25.86 7.01
C ASP A 321 0.43 25.25 7.85
N HIS A 322 0.11 23.98 7.59
CA HIS A 322 -0.83 23.17 8.37
C HIS A 322 -0.17 22.49 9.58
N GLY A 323 1.12 22.71 9.81
CA GLY A 323 1.81 22.33 11.04
C GLY A 323 2.40 20.94 11.08
N PHE A 324 2.51 20.25 9.93
CA PHE A 324 3.19 18.97 9.85
C PHE A 324 4.70 19.18 9.73
N ASN A 325 5.46 18.73 10.73
CA ASN A 325 6.91 18.94 10.77
C ASN A 325 7.73 17.78 10.17
N LEU A 326 7.05 16.73 9.72
CA LEU A 326 7.62 15.52 9.13
C LEU A 326 6.76 15.04 7.95
N ILE A 327 7.40 14.66 6.84
CA ILE A 327 6.76 13.89 5.77
C ILE A 327 7.38 12.49 5.73
N ARG A 328 6.56 11.44 5.92
CA ARG A 328 6.92 10.06 5.60
C ARG A 328 6.69 9.86 4.11
N ILE A 329 7.74 9.51 3.37
CA ILE A 329 7.71 9.37 1.91
C ILE A 329 7.92 7.90 1.53
N PRO A 330 6.85 7.20 1.13
CA PRO A 330 6.90 5.87 0.53
C PRO A 330 7.68 5.80 -0.80
N PHE A 331 8.70 4.95 -0.84
CA PHE A 331 9.53 4.63 -2.01
C PHE A 331 9.49 3.13 -2.35
N SER A 332 9.71 2.79 -3.62
CA SER A 332 10.13 1.44 -3.99
C SER A 332 11.66 1.36 -3.93
N ALA A 333 12.20 0.23 -3.48
CA ALA A 333 13.64 -0.01 -3.52
C ALA A 333 14.17 -0.03 -4.97
N GLU A 334 13.36 -0.52 -5.90
CA GLU A 334 13.66 -0.52 -7.34
C GLU A 334 13.90 0.89 -7.89
N LEU A 335 13.05 1.87 -7.59
CA LEU A 335 13.22 3.24 -8.08
C LEU A 335 14.55 3.84 -7.59
N ILE A 336 14.89 3.59 -6.32
CA ILE A 336 16.15 4.04 -5.73
C ILE A 336 17.34 3.38 -6.43
N ASN A 337 17.27 2.07 -6.70
CA ASN A 337 18.33 1.36 -7.42
C ASN A 337 18.47 1.82 -8.88
N GLN A 338 17.37 2.16 -9.56
CA GLN A 338 17.40 2.77 -10.88
C GLN A 338 18.13 4.12 -10.84
N TRP A 339 17.79 4.99 -9.89
CA TRP A 339 18.50 6.24 -9.68
C TRP A 339 19.98 6.04 -9.39
N ALA A 340 20.33 5.05 -8.57
CA ALA A 340 21.71 4.68 -8.28
C ALA A 340 22.48 4.23 -9.54
N ALA A 341 21.79 3.56 -10.47
CA ALA A 341 22.33 3.14 -11.76
C ALA A 341 22.38 4.28 -12.81
N GLY A 342 21.85 5.46 -12.50
CA GLY A 342 21.73 6.58 -13.44
C GLY A 342 20.57 6.44 -14.42
N GLU A 343 19.59 5.61 -14.08
CA GLU A 343 18.33 5.45 -14.79
C GLU A 343 17.27 6.31 -14.09
N TYR A 344 16.58 7.16 -14.85
CA TYR A 344 15.61 8.10 -14.30
C TYR A 344 14.24 7.87 -14.95
N PRO A 345 13.41 6.96 -14.40
CA PRO A 345 12.04 6.76 -14.88
C PRO A 345 11.29 8.09 -14.94
N GLN A 346 10.39 8.21 -15.93
CA GLN A 346 9.61 9.43 -16.09
C GLN A 346 8.66 9.61 -14.90
N ALA A 347 8.71 10.81 -14.31
CA ALA A 347 7.77 11.23 -13.27
C ALA A 347 6.45 11.67 -13.90
N ASN A 348 5.33 11.20 -13.35
CA ASN A 348 4.00 11.50 -13.85
C ASN A 348 3.38 12.70 -13.11
N TYR A 349 3.40 13.87 -13.75
CA TYR A 349 2.80 15.10 -13.22
C TYR A 349 2.27 15.98 -14.35
N ASN A 350 1.47 16.98 -14.00
CA ASN A 350 1.00 17.98 -14.96
C ASN A 350 2.09 19.02 -15.23
N GLN A 351 2.71 18.94 -16.41
CA GLN A 351 3.81 19.81 -16.85
C GLN A 351 3.43 21.28 -17.03
N ALA A 352 2.14 21.60 -17.16
CA ALA A 352 1.67 22.98 -17.27
C ALA A 352 1.60 23.66 -15.90
N TYR A 353 1.17 22.92 -14.87
CA TYR A 353 1.11 23.41 -13.48
C TYR A 353 2.48 23.36 -12.81
N ASN A 354 3.27 22.32 -13.09
CA ASN A 354 4.58 22.09 -12.48
C ASN A 354 5.73 22.41 -13.44
N SER A 355 5.67 23.57 -14.10
CA SER A 355 6.59 23.90 -15.20
C SER A 355 8.08 23.90 -14.80
N THR A 356 8.39 24.18 -13.53
CA THR A 356 9.73 24.09 -12.94
C THR A 356 10.33 22.69 -13.06
N LEU A 357 9.51 21.65 -12.95
CA LEU A 357 9.96 20.26 -12.97
C LEU A 357 10.31 19.77 -14.38
N ASN A 358 9.85 20.45 -15.43
CA ASN A 358 10.02 20.03 -16.84
C ASN A 358 11.50 19.95 -17.27
N SER A 359 12.41 20.60 -16.53
CA SER A 359 13.85 20.58 -16.80
C SER A 359 14.61 19.55 -15.95
N MET A 360 13.91 18.82 -15.07
CA MET A 360 14.50 17.88 -14.10
C MET A 360 14.20 16.43 -14.48
N ASN A 361 15.14 15.53 -14.19
CA ASN A 361 14.85 14.09 -14.15
C ASN A 361 14.20 13.71 -12.80
N SER A 362 13.67 12.48 -12.65
CA SER A 362 12.94 12.08 -11.43
C SER A 362 13.75 12.17 -10.15
N LEU A 363 15.06 11.90 -10.20
CA LEU A 363 15.94 12.08 -9.03
C LEU A 363 16.12 13.57 -8.69
N GLN A 364 16.33 14.43 -9.68
CA GLN A 364 16.44 15.87 -9.48
C GLN A 364 15.14 16.47 -8.95
N ILE A 365 13.98 15.92 -9.33
CA ILE A 365 12.71 16.31 -8.73
C ILE A 365 12.68 15.95 -7.24
N PHE A 366 13.17 14.76 -6.85
CA PHE A 366 13.28 14.43 -5.44
C PHE A 366 14.31 15.30 -4.70
N ASP A 367 15.46 15.61 -5.31
CA ASP A 367 16.41 16.58 -4.75
C ASP A 367 15.72 17.94 -4.50
N TYR A 368 14.82 18.35 -5.40
CA TYR A 368 14.02 19.57 -5.26
C TYR A 368 12.98 19.44 -4.14
N VAL A 369 12.35 18.27 -3.95
CA VAL A 369 11.49 17.99 -2.77
C VAL A 369 12.27 18.17 -1.47
N VAL A 370 13.47 17.61 -1.39
CA VAL A 370 14.33 17.74 -0.19
C VAL A 370 14.66 19.21 0.07
N LYS A 371 14.98 19.97 -0.97
CA LYS A 371 15.17 21.42 -0.85
C LYS A 371 13.90 22.15 -0.38
N LEU A 372 12.74 21.86 -0.95
CA LEU A 372 11.48 22.49 -0.56
C LEU A 372 11.15 22.21 0.91
N CYS A 373 11.43 21.00 1.40
CA CYS A 373 11.25 20.67 2.81
C CYS A 373 12.23 21.45 3.69
N GLU A 374 13.50 21.58 3.30
CA GLU A 374 14.48 22.44 3.98
C GLU A 374 14.00 23.89 4.06
N ASP A 375 13.55 24.46 2.93
CA ASP A 375 13.09 25.85 2.85
C ASP A 375 11.88 26.14 3.76
N ASN A 376 11.11 25.11 4.10
CA ASN A 376 9.89 25.20 4.88
C ASN A 376 10.01 24.59 6.30
N GLY A 377 11.22 24.22 6.74
CA GLY A 377 11.45 23.64 8.08
C GLY A 377 10.80 22.26 8.30
N ILE A 378 10.47 21.54 7.22
CA ILE A 378 9.94 20.17 7.23
C ILE A 378 11.11 19.19 7.22
N LYS A 379 11.02 18.11 8.01
CA LYS A 379 11.92 16.97 7.92
C LYS A 379 11.30 15.81 7.14
N ILE A 380 12.14 14.90 6.67
CA ILE A 380 11.76 13.77 5.82
C ILE A 380 12.14 12.46 6.51
N MET A 381 11.22 11.50 6.43
CA MET A 381 11.44 10.09 6.72
C MET A 381 11.28 9.29 5.44
N ILE A 382 12.33 8.59 5.03
CA ILE A 382 12.30 7.70 3.86
C ILE A 382 11.68 6.37 4.29
N ASP A 383 10.65 5.90 3.58
CA ASP A 383 10.01 4.61 3.82
C ASP A 383 10.21 3.70 2.62
N ILE A 384 10.81 2.51 2.81
CA ILE A 384 10.82 1.48 1.78
C ILE A 384 9.47 0.76 1.78
N HIS A 385 8.55 1.28 0.99
CA HIS A 385 7.17 0.85 0.96
C HIS A 385 6.93 -0.42 0.15
N SER A 386 7.81 -0.69 -0.82
CA SER A 386 7.80 -1.90 -1.62
C SER A 386 9.19 -2.24 -2.17
N ALA A 387 9.44 -3.51 -2.49
CA ALA A 387 10.65 -3.91 -3.20
C ALA A 387 10.63 -3.39 -4.65
N GLU A 388 9.58 -3.74 -5.39
CA GLU A 388 9.35 -3.35 -6.78
C GLU A 388 8.41 -2.14 -6.87
N THR A 389 8.54 -1.34 -7.93
CA THR A 389 7.68 -0.18 -8.20
C THR A 389 6.30 -0.63 -8.63
N ASN A 390 5.32 -0.52 -7.73
CA ASN A 390 3.99 -1.05 -7.95
C ASN A 390 2.99 -0.37 -7.01
N ALA A 391 1.85 0.10 -7.54
CA ALA A 391 0.79 0.70 -6.72
C ALA A 391 0.25 -0.26 -5.64
N SER A 392 0.29 -1.57 -5.91
CA SER A 392 -0.07 -2.62 -4.95
C SER A 392 1.14 -3.28 -4.30
N GLY A 393 2.34 -2.71 -4.41
CA GLY A 393 3.58 -3.31 -3.87
C GLY A 393 3.58 -3.49 -2.35
N HIS A 394 2.77 -2.71 -1.64
CA HIS A 394 2.61 -2.80 -0.18
C HIS A 394 2.02 -4.14 0.29
N VAL A 395 1.30 -4.89 -0.57
CA VAL A 395 0.72 -6.20 -0.22
C VAL A 395 1.74 -7.34 -0.22
N ILE A 396 3.01 -7.04 -0.49
CA ILE A 396 4.09 -8.01 -0.46
C ILE A 396 4.62 -8.13 0.98
N ASN A 397 4.46 -9.33 1.53
CA ASN A 397 4.86 -9.70 2.89
C ASN A 397 6.30 -9.29 3.26
N LEU A 398 7.24 -9.47 2.33
CA LEU A 398 8.69 -9.40 2.56
C LEU A 398 9.36 -8.28 1.74
N TRP A 399 10.60 -7.95 2.09
CA TRP A 399 11.46 -6.95 1.41
C TRP A 399 12.12 -7.47 0.12
N TYR A 400 11.73 -8.65 -0.34
CA TYR A 400 12.24 -9.29 -1.55
C TYR A 400 11.12 -10.08 -2.22
N THR A 401 11.32 -10.37 -3.51
CA THR A 401 10.44 -11.18 -4.35
C THR A 401 11.27 -12.18 -5.15
N ASP A 402 10.65 -12.95 -6.04
CA ASP A 402 11.36 -13.79 -7.00
C ASP A 402 12.21 -12.98 -8.00
N ASN A 403 11.87 -11.71 -8.22
CA ASN A 403 12.55 -10.81 -9.16
C ASN A 403 13.42 -9.75 -8.49
N PHE A 404 13.34 -9.61 -7.17
CA PHE A 404 14.02 -8.56 -6.42
C PHE A 404 14.65 -9.15 -5.17
N THR A 405 15.97 -9.05 -5.02
CA THR A 405 16.70 -9.70 -3.93
C THR A 405 16.81 -8.84 -2.67
N ALA A 406 17.03 -9.48 -1.52
CA ALA A 406 17.30 -8.75 -0.28
C ALA A 406 18.57 -7.86 -0.37
N GLU A 407 19.56 -8.23 -1.21
CA GLU A 407 20.75 -7.41 -1.41
C GLU A 407 20.46 -6.14 -2.22
N GLU A 408 19.56 -6.21 -3.20
CA GLU A 408 19.07 -5.01 -3.91
C GLU A 408 18.28 -4.10 -2.98
N TYR A 409 17.49 -4.66 -2.05
CA TYR A 409 16.83 -3.91 -0.99
C TYR A 409 17.85 -3.18 -0.09
N TYR A 410 18.89 -3.87 0.39
CA TYR A 410 19.95 -3.22 1.17
C TYR A 410 20.70 -2.15 0.38
N SER A 411 20.97 -2.39 -0.91
CA SER A 411 21.68 -1.46 -1.78
C SER A 411 20.93 -0.14 -1.95
N ALA A 412 19.60 -0.19 -2.07
CA ALA A 412 18.75 1.00 -2.14
C ALA A 412 18.89 1.85 -0.88
N LEU A 413 18.77 1.23 0.30
CA LEU A 413 18.92 1.90 1.59
C LEU A 413 20.31 2.51 1.78
N GLU A 414 21.38 1.77 1.47
CA GLU A 414 22.76 2.27 1.55
C GLU A 414 22.99 3.45 0.61
N TRP A 415 22.45 3.40 -0.61
CA TRP A 415 22.61 4.48 -1.57
C TRP A 415 21.90 5.75 -1.14
N MET A 416 20.66 5.63 -0.65
CA MET A 416 19.90 6.77 -0.13
C MET A 416 20.60 7.39 1.09
N ALA A 417 21.09 6.55 2.01
CA ALA A 417 21.83 7.00 3.20
C ALA A 417 23.14 7.71 2.85
N GLU A 418 23.93 7.18 1.92
CA GLU A 418 25.19 7.78 1.50
C GLU A 418 24.98 9.08 0.72
N ARG A 419 23.99 9.14 -0.18
CA ARG A 419 23.73 10.31 -1.02
C ARG A 419 23.35 11.54 -0.19
N TYR A 420 22.51 11.36 0.83
CA TYR A 420 21.95 12.45 1.62
C TYR A 420 22.59 12.59 3.01
N LYS A 421 23.75 11.96 3.26
CA LYS A 421 24.38 11.95 4.60
C LYS A 421 24.73 13.32 5.18
N ASP A 422 24.96 14.31 4.31
CA ASP A 422 25.32 15.69 4.69
C ASP A 422 24.09 16.63 4.67
N ASN A 423 22.88 16.06 4.62
CA ASN A 423 21.62 16.78 4.51
C ASN A 423 20.65 16.30 5.62
N ASP A 424 20.58 17.06 6.70
CA ASP A 424 19.73 16.81 7.86
C ASP A 424 18.27 17.24 7.67
N THR A 425 17.84 17.45 6.42
CA THR A 425 16.41 17.43 6.08
C THR A 425 15.87 16.00 6.12
N ILE A 426 16.67 15.00 5.74
CA ILE A 426 16.30 13.57 5.87
C ILE A 426 16.85 13.06 7.20
N ILE A 427 15.98 12.82 8.17
CA ILE A 427 16.38 12.50 9.55
C ILE A 427 16.14 11.04 9.94
N ALA A 428 15.40 10.28 9.12
CA ALA A 428 14.98 8.93 9.47
C ALA A 428 14.79 8.01 8.26
N TYR A 429 15.00 6.72 8.49
CA TYR A 429 14.70 5.63 7.56
C TYR A 429 13.74 4.65 8.22
N ASP A 430 12.58 4.49 7.62
CA ASP A 430 11.63 3.42 7.86
C ASP A 430 11.94 2.24 6.95
N LEU A 431 12.40 1.17 7.58
CA LEU A 431 13.20 0.16 6.89
C LEU A 431 12.40 -0.65 5.89
N LYS A 432 11.15 -0.98 6.20
CA LYS A 432 10.22 -1.69 5.29
C LYS A 432 8.81 -1.48 5.80
N ASN A 433 7.94 -0.97 4.94
CA ASN A 433 6.53 -0.87 5.22
C ASN A 433 5.92 -2.25 5.47
N GLU A 434 5.25 -2.38 6.61
CA GLU A 434 4.35 -3.46 6.96
C GLU A 434 4.88 -4.85 6.62
N PRO A 435 5.95 -5.38 7.25
CA PRO A 435 6.23 -6.81 7.15
C PRO A 435 5.04 -7.62 7.68
N HIS A 436 4.61 -8.65 6.96
CA HIS A 436 3.39 -9.38 7.28
C HIS A 436 3.39 -10.81 6.76
N GLY A 437 2.27 -11.52 6.92
CA GLY A 437 2.05 -12.86 6.43
C GLY A 437 1.32 -13.75 7.44
N LYS A 438 0.55 -14.70 6.91
CA LYS A 438 -0.25 -15.64 7.67
C LYS A 438 0.52 -16.93 7.98
N PRO A 439 0.16 -17.67 9.04
CA PRO A 439 0.89 -18.88 9.43
C PRO A 439 0.97 -19.96 8.35
N PHE A 440 -0.05 -20.06 7.48
CA PHE A 440 -0.08 -21.05 6.40
C PHE A 440 0.81 -20.70 5.20
N GLU A 441 1.38 -19.49 5.16
CA GLU A 441 2.25 -19.02 4.08
C GLU A 441 3.72 -19.42 4.26
N GLY A 442 4.09 -19.94 5.44
CA GLY A 442 5.42 -20.50 5.71
C GLY A 442 6.54 -19.48 5.47
N ASP A 443 7.52 -19.84 4.65
CA ASP A 443 8.69 -19.00 4.34
C ASP A 443 8.34 -17.68 3.62
N ALA A 444 7.09 -17.52 3.15
CA ALA A 444 6.60 -16.27 2.59
C ALA A 444 6.05 -15.29 3.65
N ALA A 445 5.87 -15.71 4.91
CA ALA A 445 5.45 -14.83 5.99
C ALA A 445 6.65 -14.24 6.73
N ALA A 446 6.57 -12.96 7.11
CA ALA A 446 7.58 -12.33 7.97
C ALA A 446 7.53 -12.94 9.37
N ILE A 447 8.70 -13.32 9.91
CA ILE A 447 8.85 -13.88 11.25
C ILE A 447 9.75 -13.00 12.13
N TRP A 448 9.74 -13.26 13.44
CA TRP A 448 10.55 -12.52 14.42
C TRP A 448 11.07 -13.45 15.52
N ASN A 449 12.35 -13.81 15.46
CA ASN A 449 13.08 -14.57 16.48
C ASN A 449 14.60 -14.39 16.30
N ASP A 450 15.43 -15.18 16.96
CA ASP A 450 16.92 -15.13 16.86
C ASP A 450 17.53 -15.90 15.68
N SER A 451 16.71 -16.39 14.74
CA SER A 451 17.23 -17.04 13.52
C SER A 451 17.86 -16.03 12.56
N LYS A 452 18.50 -16.54 11.49
CA LYS A 452 19.01 -15.73 10.38
C LYS A 452 18.27 -16.06 9.08
N ASP A 453 17.04 -16.54 9.22
CA ASP A 453 16.23 -16.95 8.08
C ASP A 453 15.93 -15.75 7.19
N ALA A 454 15.78 -16.02 5.89
CA ALA A 454 15.64 -14.97 4.89
C ALA A 454 14.37 -14.12 5.08
N ASN A 455 13.33 -14.64 5.76
CA ASN A 455 12.07 -13.97 6.08
C ASN A 455 12.02 -13.44 7.53
N ASN A 456 13.11 -13.51 8.30
CA ASN A 456 13.16 -12.99 9.66
C ASN A 456 13.36 -11.47 9.66
N TRP A 457 12.30 -10.75 10.02
CA TRP A 457 12.29 -9.29 9.98
C TRP A 457 13.26 -8.65 10.97
N LYS A 458 13.37 -9.19 12.20
CA LYS A 458 14.33 -8.68 13.20
C LYS A 458 15.75 -8.72 12.63
N TYR A 459 16.15 -9.88 12.10
CA TYR A 459 17.50 -10.07 11.56
C TYR A 459 17.76 -9.10 10.40
N VAL A 460 16.80 -8.94 9.48
CA VAL A 460 16.94 -8.02 8.34
C VAL A 460 16.93 -6.56 8.73
N ALA A 461 16.09 -6.16 9.70
CA ALA A 461 16.09 -4.81 10.23
C ALA A 461 17.46 -4.46 10.83
N GLU A 462 18.08 -5.37 11.59
CA GLU A 462 19.43 -5.20 12.14
C GLU A 462 20.49 -5.07 11.04
N GLN A 463 20.40 -5.88 9.96
CA GLN A 463 21.34 -5.77 8.84
C GLN A 463 21.16 -4.47 8.05
N ALA A 464 19.92 -4.08 7.75
CA ALA A 464 19.59 -2.85 7.05
C ALA A 464 20.06 -1.62 7.84
N ALA A 465 19.74 -1.58 9.14
CA ALA A 465 20.16 -0.51 10.04
C ALA A 465 21.68 -0.40 10.11
N ALA A 466 22.40 -1.51 10.30
CA ALA A 466 23.86 -1.51 10.36
C ALA A 466 24.50 -0.96 9.06
N ARG A 467 23.91 -1.28 7.90
CA ARG A 467 24.36 -0.78 6.59
C ARG A 467 24.08 0.71 6.41
N ILE A 468 22.89 1.18 6.76
CA ILE A 468 22.53 2.61 6.74
C ILE A 468 23.46 3.40 7.66
N LEU A 469 23.60 2.97 8.91
CA LEU A 469 24.38 3.68 9.93
C LEU A 469 25.88 3.68 9.64
N ALA A 470 26.38 2.72 8.86
CA ALA A 470 27.74 2.75 8.33
C ALA A 470 27.96 3.87 7.27
N LYS A 471 26.91 4.34 6.59
CA LYS A 471 26.94 5.47 5.64
C LYS A 471 26.61 6.80 6.32
N ASN A 472 25.54 6.80 7.11
CA ASN A 472 25.05 7.95 7.84
C ASN A 472 24.74 7.55 9.31
N PRO A 473 25.66 7.80 10.26
CA PRO A 473 25.47 7.41 11.65
C PRO A 473 24.48 8.32 12.41
N ASN A 474 23.96 9.38 11.77
CA ASN A 474 23.18 10.40 12.47
C ASN A 474 21.67 10.16 12.43
N VAL A 475 21.17 9.38 11.48
CA VAL A 475 19.73 9.19 11.24
C VAL A 475 19.09 8.23 12.24
N LEU A 476 17.81 8.46 12.50
CA LEU A 476 16.96 7.52 13.23
C LEU A 476 16.60 6.33 12.34
N ILE A 477 16.42 5.17 12.97
CA ILE A 477 16.02 3.92 12.32
C ILE A 477 14.66 3.52 12.87
N MET A 478 13.65 3.49 12.01
CA MET A 478 12.31 3.04 12.36
C MET A 478 12.18 1.56 12.03
N VAL A 479 11.69 0.79 12.99
CA VAL A 479 11.42 -0.64 12.82
C VAL A 479 9.95 -0.91 13.11
N GLU A 480 9.19 -1.25 12.07
CA GLU A 480 7.81 -1.70 12.21
C GLU A 480 7.73 -3.12 12.80
N GLY A 481 6.52 -3.55 13.16
CA GLY A 481 6.22 -4.92 13.59
C GLY A 481 6.04 -5.91 12.45
N ILE A 482 5.56 -7.11 12.79
CA ILE A 482 5.07 -8.11 11.81
C ILE A 482 3.54 -8.28 11.94
N GLU A 483 2.93 -9.27 11.29
CA GLU A 483 1.50 -9.55 11.43
C GLU A 483 1.20 -10.53 12.59
N ILE A 484 1.97 -11.61 12.68
CA ILE A 484 1.72 -12.72 13.61
C ILE A 484 2.87 -12.89 14.60
N TYR A 485 2.56 -13.28 15.84
CA TYR A 485 3.58 -13.64 16.83
C TYR A 485 3.15 -14.86 17.65
N PRO A 486 4.00 -15.90 17.86
CA PRO A 486 3.62 -17.11 18.57
C PRO A 486 3.11 -16.83 19.99
N ILE A 487 2.04 -17.51 20.39
CA ILE A 487 1.51 -17.44 21.77
C ILE A 487 2.41 -18.19 22.75
N ASP A 488 2.92 -19.36 22.33
CA ASP A 488 3.81 -20.21 23.11
C ASP A 488 5.16 -20.29 22.38
N ILE A 489 6.06 -19.36 22.70
CA ILE A 489 7.38 -19.24 22.07
C ILE A 489 8.27 -20.47 22.31
N ASP A 490 8.06 -21.20 23.42
CA ASP A 490 8.82 -22.41 23.72
C ASP A 490 8.45 -23.56 22.77
N LYS A 491 7.20 -23.59 22.27
CA LYS A 491 6.71 -24.63 21.37
C LYS A 491 6.69 -24.23 19.90
N ASN A 492 6.53 -22.95 19.60
CA ASN A 492 6.30 -22.44 18.25
C ASN A 492 7.15 -21.20 17.95
N GLY A 493 8.26 -21.00 18.65
CA GLY A 493 9.19 -19.89 18.41
C GLY A 493 9.89 -19.94 17.05
N ASP A 494 9.83 -21.09 16.36
CA ASP A 494 10.29 -21.29 14.98
C ASP A 494 9.19 -21.01 13.94
N PHE A 495 7.98 -20.60 14.36
CA PHE A 495 6.84 -20.29 13.49
C PHE A 495 6.38 -21.49 12.62
N ALA A 496 6.67 -22.72 13.03
CA ALA A 496 6.33 -23.91 12.24
C ALA A 496 4.83 -24.26 12.24
N SER A 497 4.04 -23.77 13.21
CA SER A 497 2.60 -24.02 13.24
C SER A 497 1.88 -23.26 12.13
N THR A 498 1.00 -23.95 11.41
CA THR A 498 0.10 -23.34 10.42
C THR A 498 -1.29 -23.01 10.99
N ASN A 499 -1.50 -23.28 12.29
CA ASN A 499 -2.77 -23.04 12.96
C ASN A 499 -2.81 -21.63 13.56
N GLU A 500 -3.71 -20.80 13.06
CA GLU A 500 -3.88 -19.41 13.49
C GLU A 500 -4.08 -19.25 15.00
N LYS A 501 -4.66 -20.25 15.69
CA LYS A 501 -4.88 -20.17 17.15
C LYS A 501 -3.59 -20.22 17.97
N ASP A 502 -2.46 -20.53 17.35
CA ASP A 502 -1.16 -20.58 18.00
C ASP A 502 -0.42 -19.23 17.92
N TYR A 503 -1.07 -18.20 17.35
CA TYR A 503 -0.52 -16.87 17.13
C TYR A 503 -1.40 -15.75 17.67
N TYR A 504 -0.77 -14.71 18.20
CA TYR A 504 -1.35 -13.38 18.29
C TYR A 504 -1.30 -12.72 16.92
N PHE A 505 -2.44 -12.17 16.47
CA PHE A 505 -2.53 -11.36 15.26
C PHE A 505 -2.57 -9.88 15.62
N ASN A 506 -1.95 -9.05 14.79
CA ASN A 506 -2.20 -7.62 14.76
C ASN A 506 -2.33 -7.11 13.30
N TRP A 507 -2.43 -5.79 13.13
CA TRP A 507 -2.20 -5.14 11.85
C TRP A 507 -0.85 -5.55 11.23
N TRP A 508 -0.76 -5.50 9.91
CA TRP A 508 0.53 -5.56 9.22
C TRP A 508 1.43 -4.43 9.74
N GLY A 509 2.71 -4.70 10.01
CA GLY A 509 3.57 -3.71 10.68
C GLY A 509 3.21 -3.41 12.14
N GLY A 510 2.16 -3.98 12.70
CA GLY A 510 1.62 -3.61 14.02
C GLY A 510 1.99 -4.55 15.16
N ASN A 511 2.47 -5.77 14.90
CA ASN A 511 2.79 -6.74 15.95
C ASN A 511 4.25 -6.63 16.41
N LEU A 512 4.49 -5.90 17.50
CA LEU A 512 5.80 -5.73 18.12
C LEU A 512 5.95 -6.53 19.43
N ARG A 513 5.16 -7.61 19.61
CA ARG A 513 5.31 -8.53 20.74
C ARG A 513 6.69 -9.15 20.83
N GLY A 514 7.32 -9.39 19.67
CA GLY A 514 8.65 -9.96 19.56
C GLY A 514 9.76 -9.11 20.20
N VAL A 515 9.55 -7.81 20.43
CA VAL A 515 10.53 -6.94 21.08
C VAL A 515 10.83 -7.37 22.52
N LYS A 516 9.84 -7.93 23.23
CA LYS A 516 9.99 -8.39 24.61
C LYS A 516 10.98 -9.55 24.74
N ASP A 517 10.93 -10.47 23.79
CA ASP A 517 11.70 -11.71 23.82
C ASP A 517 13.00 -11.57 23.01
N TYR A 518 12.94 -10.84 21.90
CA TYR A 518 14.01 -10.67 20.93
C TYR A 518 14.10 -9.18 20.50
N PRO A 519 14.58 -8.27 21.37
CA PRO A 519 14.71 -6.86 21.03
C PRO A 519 15.72 -6.65 19.88
N VAL A 520 15.48 -5.63 19.06
CA VAL A 520 16.39 -5.24 17.97
C VAL A 520 17.66 -4.63 18.58
N ASP A 521 18.82 -5.14 18.16
CA ASP A 521 20.13 -4.68 18.62
C ASP A 521 20.87 -3.96 17.48
N LEU A 522 21.00 -2.63 17.61
CA LEU A 522 21.77 -1.78 16.71
C LEU A 522 23.21 -1.55 17.19
N GLY A 523 23.65 -2.26 18.24
CA GLY A 523 24.98 -2.15 18.82
C GLY A 523 25.26 -0.77 19.41
N GLU A 524 26.35 -0.13 18.97
CA GLU A 524 26.72 1.21 19.47
C GLU A 524 25.72 2.32 19.07
N TYR A 525 24.86 2.04 18.08
CA TYR A 525 23.84 2.96 17.59
C TYR A 525 22.45 2.69 18.17
N GLN A 526 22.34 1.99 19.31
CA GLN A 526 21.04 1.74 19.95
C GLN A 526 20.24 3.02 20.22
N ASN A 527 20.93 4.15 20.40
CA ASN A 527 20.32 5.48 20.52
C ASN A 527 19.74 6.03 19.19
N LYS A 528 19.59 5.20 18.15
CA LYS A 528 18.91 5.54 16.90
C LYS A 528 17.63 4.75 16.67
N LEU A 529 17.37 3.73 17.47
CA LEU A 529 16.23 2.83 17.30
C LEU A 529 14.91 3.46 17.78
N VAL A 530 13.93 3.49 16.88
CA VAL A 530 12.54 3.83 17.17
C VAL A 530 11.66 2.69 16.65
N TYR A 531 10.68 2.26 17.43
CA TYR A 531 9.71 1.27 16.94
C TYR A 531 8.50 1.96 16.32
N SER A 532 8.04 1.47 15.18
CA SER A 532 7.07 2.17 14.33
C SER A 532 5.82 1.33 14.03
N PRO A 533 4.88 1.13 14.99
CA PRO A 533 3.69 0.34 14.73
C PRO A 533 2.73 1.05 13.77
N HIS A 534 2.06 0.28 12.92
CA HIS A 534 0.86 0.70 12.19
C HIS A 534 -0.41 0.26 12.91
N ASP A 535 -1.43 1.10 12.94
CA ASP A 535 -2.73 0.77 13.52
C ASP A 535 -3.85 1.52 12.79
N TYR A 536 -4.91 0.79 12.46
CA TYR A 536 -6.03 1.30 11.69
C TYR A 536 -7.38 1.03 12.35
N GLY A 537 -8.43 1.64 11.81
CA GLY A 537 -9.79 1.46 12.27
C GLY A 537 -10.58 0.40 11.51
N PRO A 538 -11.86 0.18 11.89
CA PRO A 538 -12.69 -0.92 11.39
C PRO A 538 -13.04 -0.84 9.89
N THR A 539 -12.82 0.29 9.21
CA THR A 539 -13.06 0.40 7.76
C THR A 539 -11.95 -0.18 6.92
N VAL A 540 -10.73 -0.28 7.46
CA VAL A 540 -9.61 -0.98 6.82
C VAL A 540 -9.80 -2.50 6.99
N TYR A 541 -9.98 -2.95 8.23
CA TYR A 541 -10.34 -4.34 8.51
C TYR A 541 -11.12 -4.49 9.83
N GLN A 542 -12.16 -5.34 9.84
CA GLN A 542 -12.96 -5.62 11.03
C GLN A 542 -12.23 -6.61 11.96
N GLN A 543 -11.26 -6.10 12.71
CA GLN A 543 -10.47 -6.87 13.68
C GLN A 543 -11.31 -7.40 14.87
N PRO A 544 -10.86 -8.47 15.56
CA PRO A 544 -11.60 -9.05 16.68
C PRO A 544 -11.89 -8.08 17.82
N TRP A 545 -10.99 -7.14 18.12
CA TRP A 545 -11.16 -6.13 19.18
C TRP A 545 -12.18 -5.04 18.84
N PHE A 546 -12.66 -4.97 17.58
CA PHE A 546 -13.79 -4.12 17.20
C PHE A 546 -15.15 -4.83 17.30
N LYS A 547 -15.19 -6.11 17.68
CA LYS A 547 -16.45 -6.85 17.79
C LYS A 547 -17.20 -6.43 19.06
N GLY A 548 -18.37 -5.81 18.87
CA GLY A 548 -19.18 -5.25 19.95
C GLY A 548 -18.85 -3.79 20.20
N ASP A 549 -19.22 -3.28 21.38
CA ASP A 549 -18.82 -1.94 21.79
C ASP A 549 -17.37 -1.97 22.31
N TYR A 550 -16.51 -1.14 21.69
CA TYR A 550 -15.14 -0.88 22.14
C TYR A 550 -15.00 0.58 22.59
N ASP A 551 -13.97 0.89 23.36
CA ASP A 551 -13.56 2.24 23.75
C ASP A 551 -12.04 2.30 23.92
N TYR A 552 -11.52 3.43 24.40
CA TYR A 552 -10.10 3.63 24.66
C TYR A 552 -9.52 2.54 25.57
N ASP A 553 -10.21 2.21 26.67
CA ASP A 553 -9.71 1.25 27.66
C ASP A 553 -9.70 -0.18 27.10
N SER A 554 -10.73 -0.56 26.33
CA SER A 554 -10.73 -1.86 25.66
C SER A 554 -9.67 -1.93 24.56
N LEU A 555 -9.45 -0.86 23.79
CA LEU A 555 -8.40 -0.85 22.75
C LEU A 555 -7.01 -0.94 23.36
N MET A 556 -6.76 -0.22 24.47
CA MET A 556 -5.52 -0.35 25.22
C MET A 556 -5.32 -1.79 25.72
N LYS A 557 -6.36 -2.41 26.27
CA LYS A 557 -6.30 -3.77 26.82
C LYS A 557 -6.17 -4.87 25.76
N ASP A 558 -6.93 -4.77 24.68
CA ASP A 558 -7.14 -5.86 23.73
C ASP A 558 -6.30 -5.71 22.45
N CYS A 559 -5.74 -4.52 22.18
CA CYS A 559 -4.91 -4.24 21.01
C CYS A 559 -3.58 -3.57 21.38
N TRP A 560 -3.57 -2.31 21.84
CA TRP A 560 -2.33 -1.52 21.85
C TRP A 560 -1.31 -1.95 22.91
N GLY A 561 -1.77 -2.22 24.14
CA GLY A 561 -0.95 -2.49 25.32
C GLY A 561 0.13 -3.53 25.07
N ASP A 562 -0.30 -4.76 24.86
CA ASP A 562 0.62 -5.89 24.67
C ASP A 562 1.26 -5.94 23.28
N ASN A 563 0.65 -5.35 22.25
CA ASN A 563 1.21 -5.45 20.90
C ASN A 563 2.37 -4.48 20.68
N TRP A 564 2.34 -3.28 21.27
CA TRP A 564 3.39 -2.27 21.05
C TRP A 564 3.50 -1.20 22.13
N PHE A 565 2.43 -0.82 22.83
CA PHE A 565 2.46 0.30 23.77
C PHE A 565 3.34 0.04 25.00
N TYR A 566 3.46 -1.23 25.43
CA TYR A 566 4.36 -1.63 26.51
C TYR A 566 5.82 -1.20 26.28
N ILE A 567 6.27 -1.07 25.02
CA ILE A 567 7.62 -0.60 24.67
C ILE A 567 7.87 0.80 25.20
N TYR A 568 6.86 1.67 25.08
CA TYR A 568 6.90 3.02 25.63
C TYR A 568 6.75 3.01 27.16
N GLU A 569 5.80 2.25 27.70
CA GLU A 569 5.54 2.21 29.15
C GLU A 569 6.73 1.65 29.96
N ASP A 570 7.39 0.61 29.44
CA ASP A 570 8.53 -0.05 30.07
C ASP A 570 9.85 0.67 29.79
N ASN A 571 9.81 1.83 29.13
CA ASN A 571 10.97 2.66 28.80
C ASN A 571 12.02 1.95 27.92
N ILE A 572 11.56 1.10 26.98
CA ILE A 572 12.43 0.33 26.08
C ILE A 572 12.92 1.22 24.93
N ALA A 573 12.01 1.92 24.26
CA ALA A 573 12.29 2.80 23.13
C ALA A 573 11.09 3.74 22.87
N PRO A 574 11.29 4.86 22.15
CA PRO A 574 10.20 5.69 21.65
C PRO A 574 9.36 4.95 20.63
N LEU A 575 8.11 5.39 20.50
CA LEU A 575 7.17 4.92 19.49
C LEU A 575 6.84 6.05 18.52
N LEU A 576 6.84 5.73 17.22
CA LEU A 576 6.27 6.54 16.16
C LEU A 576 5.16 5.75 15.47
N ILE A 577 3.91 6.15 15.60
CA ILE A 577 2.82 5.48 14.89
C ILE A 577 2.93 5.84 13.40
N GLY A 578 3.55 4.95 12.63
CA GLY A 578 3.96 5.19 11.23
C GLY A 578 2.78 5.42 10.30
N GLU A 579 1.65 4.78 10.60
CA GLU A 579 0.40 5.01 9.90
C GLU A 579 -0.79 4.89 10.87
N TRP A 580 -1.63 5.92 10.83
CA TRP A 580 -2.98 5.90 11.40
C TRP A 580 -3.87 6.84 10.60
N GLY A 581 -5.12 6.45 10.34
CA GLY A 581 -6.01 7.31 9.57
C GLY A 581 -7.34 6.70 9.19
N GLY A 582 -8.15 7.50 8.51
CA GLY A 582 -9.37 7.04 7.84
C GLY A 582 -10.46 8.10 7.69
N PHE A 583 -11.64 7.66 7.28
CA PHE A 583 -12.75 8.56 7.01
C PHE A 583 -13.34 9.16 8.29
N MET A 584 -13.76 10.44 8.22
CA MET A 584 -14.44 11.19 9.28
C MET A 584 -15.91 10.76 9.48
N LYS A 585 -16.17 9.46 9.56
CA LYS A 585 -17.50 8.88 9.75
C LYS A 585 -17.43 7.57 10.52
N GLU A 586 -18.54 7.20 11.14
CA GLU A 586 -18.65 5.89 11.80
C GLU A 586 -18.56 4.73 10.79
N PRO A 587 -18.01 3.57 11.19
CA PRO A 587 -17.49 3.25 12.53
C PRO A 587 -16.05 3.71 12.79
N ASN A 588 -15.39 4.36 11.82
CA ASN A 588 -13.98 4.71 11.89
C ASN A 588 -13.68 5.87 12.84
N LEU A 589 -14.57 6.88 12.85
CA LEU A 589 -14.44 8.09 13.67
C LEU A 589 -14.27 7.77 15.17
N LYS A 590 -14.97 6.75 15.67
CA LYS A 590 -14.84 6.29 17.05
C LYS A 590 -13.43 5.79 17.37
N TRP A 591 -12.86 4.92 16.54
CA TRP A 591 -11.48 4.45 16.69
C TRP A 591 -10.48 5.60 16.54
N MET A 592 -10.62 6.45 15.51
CA MET A 592 -9.73 7.60 15.31
C MET A 592 -9.73 8.51 16.53
N THR A 593 -10.88 8.71 17.16
CA THR A 593 -11.00 9.53 18.38
C THR A 593 -10.21 8.91 19.54
N CYS A 594 -10.26 7.59 19.71
CA CYS A 594 -9.48 6.89 20.73
C CYS A 594 -7.98 6.94 20.42
N MET A 595 -7.58 6.75 19.16
CA MET A 595 -6.17 6.83 18.73
C MET A 595 -5.60 8.24 18.96
N ARG A 596 -6.35 9.28 18.56
CA ARG A 596 -5.96 10.67 18.83
C ARG A 596 -5.85 10.97 20.33
N GLU A 597 -6.75 10.42 21.14
CA GLU A 597 -6.65 10.53 22.60
C GLU A 597 -5.36 9.91 23.13
N LEU A 598 -4.98 8.73 22.61
CA LEU A 598 -3.73 8.05 22.97
C LEU A 598 -2.51 8.91 22.63
N ILE A 599 -2.42 9.34 21.38
CA ILE A 599 -1.33 10.18 20.86
C ILE A 599 -1.19 11.43 21.74
N LYS A 600 -2.30 12.13 21.99
CA LYS A 600 -2.32 13.36 22.79
C LYS A 600 -1.92 13.13 24.25
N LYS A 601 -2.32 12.00 24.84
CA LYS A 601 -2.08 11.72 26.26
C LYS A 601 -0.61 11.45 26.56
N TYR A 602 0.12 10.85 25.62
CA TYR A 602 1.50 10.42 25.83
C TYR A 602 2.52 11.11 24.91
N ASN A 603 2.07 12.07 24.09
CA ASN A 603 2.86 12.73 23.05
C ASN A 603 3.58 11.71 22.16
N LEU A 604 2.87 10.65 21.74
CA LEU A 604 3.45 9.65 20.84
C LEU A 604 3.76 10.31 19.50
N HIS A 605 4.93 10.01 18.94
CA HIS A 605 5.25 10.44 17.59
C HIS A 605 4.28 9.78 16.61
N HIS A 606 3.93 10.44 15.51
CA HIS A 606 2.99 9.87 14.56
C HIS A 606 3.10 10.49 13.18
N THR A 607 2.68 9.74 12.17
CA THR A 607 2.41 10.21 10.82
C THR A 607 1.00 9.83 10.41
N PHE A 608 0.20 10.81 10.00
CA PHE A 608 -1.18 10.57 9.58
C PHE A 608 -1.24 10.03 8.16
N TRP A 609 -1.95 8.91 7.97
CA TRP A 609 -2.24 8.36 6.65
C TRP A 609 -3.58 8.93 6.13
N CYS A 610 -3.58 9.78 5.11
CA CYS A 610 -2.44 10.36 4.38
C CYS A 610 -2.75 11.79 3.92
N PHE A 611 -1.76 12.46 3.31
CA PHE A 611 -2.00 13.69 2.55
C PHE A 611 -2.94 13.39 1.37
N ASN A 612 -2.60 12.38 0.57
CA ASN A 612 -3.25 12.01 -0.69
C ASN A 612 -4.76 11.77 -0.59
N ALA A 613 -5.53 12.22 -1.59
CA ALA A 613 -6.97 11.92 -1.68
C ALA A 613 -7.27 10.48 -2.13
N ASN A 614 -6.36 9.86 -2.89
CA ASN A 614 -6.60 8.59 -3.59
C ASN A 614 -6.33 7.32 -2.76
N SER A 615 -6.26 7.40 -1.43
CA SER A 615 -6.30 6.19 -0.59
C SER A 615 -7.74 5.68 -0.44
N GLY A 616 -8.03 4.49 -0.97
CA GLY A 616 -9.40 4.02 -1.17
C GLY A 616 -10.20 3.71 0.11
N ASP A 617 -9.53 3.31 1.18
CA ASP A 617 -10.13 2.88 2.45
C ASP A 617 -10.04 3.92 3.57
N THR A 618 -9.26 4.99 3.35
CA THR A 618 -9.04 6.06 4.33
C THR A 618 -9.35 7.48 3.81
N GLY A 619 -9.27 7.71 2.50
CA GLY A 619 -9.15 9.04 1.91
C GLY A 619 -7.90 9.75 2.40
N GLY A 620 -7.86 11.09 2.37
CA GLY A 620 -6.74 11.84 2.94
C GLY A 620 -7.12 13.22 3.44
N LEU A 621 -6.09 14.05 3.66
CA LEU A 621 -6.22 15.42 4.16
C LEU A 621 -6.58 16.42 3.05
N VAL A 622 -6.42 16.05 1.78
CA VAL A 622 -6.97 16.80 0.64
C VAL A 622 -8.13 16.05 -0.02
N LEU A 623 -9.02 16.81 -0.65
CA LEU A 623 -10.13 16.30 -1.46
C LEU A 623 -9.63 15.82 -2.85
N ASP A 624 -10.52 15.24 -3.64
CA ASP A 624 -10.20 14.61 -4.94
C ASP A 624 -9.49 15.52 -5.95
N ASP A 625 -9.51 16.85 -5.76
CA ASP A 625 -8.76 17.82 -6.57
C ASP A 625 -7.28 17.96 -6.19
N PHE A 626 -6.84 17.24 -5.14
CA PHE A 626 -5.50 17.28 -4.55
C PHE A 626 -5.02 18.66 -4.09
N THR A 627 -5.93 19.63 -3.96
CA THR A 627 -5.57 21.01 -3.64
C THR A 627 -6.41 21.54 -2.47
N THR A 628 -7.69 21.21 -2.43
CA THR A 628 -8.60 21.64 -1.36
C THR A 628 -8.43 20.74 -0.14
N TRP A 629 -8.15 21.32 1.03
CA TRP A 629 -8.06 20.59 2.29
C TRP A 629 -9.44 20.12 2.79
N ASP A 630 -9.50 18.90 3.32
CA ASP A 630 -10.61 18.44 4.14
C ASP A 630 -10.50 19.08 5.53
N GLU A 631 -11.11 20.25 5.69
CA GLU A 631 -11.05 21.05 6.93
C GLU A 631 -11.56 20.29 8.16
N GLU A 632 -12.55 19.41 8.03
CA GLU A 632 -13.06 18.62 9.15
C GLU A 632 -12.01 17.60 9.62
N LYS A 633 -11.39 16.90 8.68
CA LYS A 633 -10.33 15.93 8.99
C LYS A 633 -9.06 16.63 9.48
N TYR A 634 -8.68 17.74 8.86
CA TYR A 634 -7.53 18.53 9.30
C TYR A 634 -7.71 19.05 10.72
N GLU A 635 -8.83 19.71 11.06
CA GLU A 635 -9.07 20.20 12.42
C GLU A 635 -9.16 19.06 13.45
N PHE A 636 -9.51 17.84 13.02
CA PHE A 636 -9.40 16.66 13.85
C PHE A 636 -7.93 16.31 14.17
N VAL A 637 -7.07 16.25 13.15
CA VAL A 637 -5.65 15.88 13.26
C VAL A 637 -4.82 16.98 13.95
N LYS A 638 -5.13 18.25 13.68
CA LYS A 638 -4.47 19.43 14.27
C LYS A 638 -4.37 19.41 15.79
N GLN A 639 -5.26 18.70 16.47
CA GLN A 639 -5.23 18.56 17.94
C GLN A 639 -4.04 17.75 18.48
N VAL A 640 -3.33 17.04 17.60
CA VAL A 640 -2.12 16.27 17.89
C VAL A 640 -0.92 16.72 17.03
N LEU A 641 -0.96 17.94 16.49
CA LEU A 641 0.21 18.59 15.90
C LEU A 641 0.93 19.44 16.95
N TRP A 642 2.26 19.46 16.88
CA TRP A 642 3.07 20.13 17.90
C TRP A 642 2.89 21.65 17.84
N GLN A 643 2.36 22.22 18.93
CA GLN A 643 2.03 23.63 19.03
C GLN A 643 2.52 24.24 20.34
N GLN A 644 3.04 25.47 20.27
CA GLN A 644 3.44 26.27 21.42
C GLN A 644 3.00 27.72 21.21
N GLY A 645 2.25 28.29 22.16
CA GLY A 645 1.84 29.70 22.10
C GLY A 645 0.94 30.05 20.89
N GLY A 646 0.23 29.09 20.31
CA GLY A 646 -0.61 29.28 19.12
C GLY A 646 0.15 29.26 17.79
N LYS A 647 1.42 28.83 17.81
CA LYS A 647 2.26 28.57 16.63
C LYS A 647 2.62 27.09 16.55
N PHE A 648 2.80 26.57 15.33
CA PHE A 648 3.32 25.22 15.14
C PHE A 648 4.82 25.15 15.42
N VAL A 649 5.33 23.99 15.80
CA VAL A 649 6.75 23.80 16.14
C VAL A 649 7.42 22.90 15.10
N GLY A 650 8.41 23.46 14.42
CA GLY A 650 9.28 22.72 13.50
C GLY A 650 10.32 21.86 14.22
N LEU A 651 10.98 20.99 13.45
CA LEU A 651 12.11 20.19 13.91
C LEU A 651 13.47 20.80 13.51
N ASP A 652 13.45 21.86 12.70
CA ASP A 652 14.64 22.58 12.26
C ASP A 652 15.01 23.69 13.26
N HIS A 653 16.30 23.80 13.60
CA HIS A 653 16.77 24.76 14.59
C HIS A 653 16.82 26.20 14.08
N GLU A 654 16.89 26.42 12.77
CA GLU A 654 17.10 27.76 12.17
C GLU A 654 15.95 28.18 11.26
N ILE A 655 15.30 27.23 10.58
CA ILE A 655 14.18 27.48 9.67
C ILE A 655 12.83 27.24 10.38
N PRO A 656 11.92 28.23 10.43
CA PRO A 656 10.60 28.04 11.01
C PRO A 656 9.75 27.10 10.14
N LEU A 657 8.83 26.37 10.76
CA LEU A 657 7.88 25.51 10.05
C LEU A 657 6.83 26.33 9.30
N GLY A 658 6.99 26.48 7.98
CA GLY A 658 6.13 27.32 7.14
C GLY A 658 5.96 28.75 7.67
N ASP A 659 4.90 29.42 7.27
CA ASP A 659 4.57 30.80 7.69
C ASP A 659 3.95 30.86 9.09
N ASN A 660 3.40 29.73 9.56
CA ASN A 660 2.62 29.64 10.80
C ASN A 660 3.39 29.02 11.97
N GLY A 661 4.64 28.63 11.78
CA GLY A 661 5.45 27.95 12.79
C GLY A 661 6.53 28.80 13.45
N ILE A 662 7.30 28.12 14.30
CA ILE A 662 8.55 28.59 14.93
C ILE A 662 9.63 27.52 14.74
N THR A 663 10.89 27.91 14.91
CA THR A 663 12.04 26.99 14.92
C THR A 663 12.05 26.13 16.17
N LEU A 664 12.78 25.01 16.11
CA LEU A 664 13.06 24.19 17.28
C LEU A 664 13.87 24.95 18.33
N SER A 665 14.75 25.88 17.93
CA SER A 665 15.53 26.73 18.85
C SER A 665 14.64 27.61 19.72
N ASP A 666 13.56 28.16 19.15
CA ASP A 666 12.60 29.02 19.85
C ASP A 666 11.57 28.25 20.68
N ALA A 667 11.44 26.94 20.45
CA ALA A 667 10.56 26.06 21.22
C ALA A 667 11.17 25.67 22.58
N ASN A 668 10.30 25.45 23.57
CA ASN A 668 10.70 25.04 24.93
C ASN A 668 10.99 23.54 25.06
N GLY A 669 10.69 22.73 24.03
CA GLY A 669 10.63 21.26 24.12
C GLY A 669 9.26 20.77 24.63
N LEU A 670 9.06 19.45 24.63
CA LEU A 670 7.88 18.80 25.23
C LEU A 670 7.87 18.83 26.78
#